data_AF-A0A946I3G6-F1
#
_entry.id   AF-A0A946I3G6-F1
#
_cell.length_a   1.000
_cell.length_b   1.000
_cell.length_c   1.000
_cell.angle_alpha   90.00
_cell.angle_beta   90.00
_cell.angle_gamma   90.00
#
_symmetry.space_group_name_H-M   'P 1'
#
loop_
_entity.id
_entity.type
_entity.pdbx_description
1 polymer ?
#
loop_
_entity_poly.entity_id
_entity_poly.type
_entity_poly.pdbx_seq_one_letter_code
_entity_poly.pdbx_strand_id
1 'polypeptide(L)'
;MQHILKAALLCSLLIGCQTVQNGSSGGDNYNIFFSQADHVKALLAKGKIQEASDVYSEYTSFFLGKGKTHTDLLAKLRTGTETLVGQSLSPLASQIAAQSWPAPQAEWKELGALLSRSDAEIDRAKRNKILTHASRSPSIHRAVVAFDDLTRKITASVDDEFDQYDIFNSPNFGEVYPVKVELTALLDDNADRLLKELSDSNIAVVSGFKATYKTDLPETMNIPVAKIFFDHSYAALRAQNKTKIGALIKAITQSNEAGFEVKTLDSARIKAVDITSKALMNARQIEFPIELERDLPIEVVATDLDNAVLENAELETEILVLIDVAAAKVDRDIDAYEPVSSEHQIGTQSYPNPGYANAQNAVTQAQMNLQGAQLRQMTAGKGPCTGFGCILHIAAAAVAIAAVAEAEEEMNGAMSTMQTTPMMLERPVYKSYDFRKASIDASKLAVVNYYIIDKNEGRYVKGTFDAKETQSFTVPYGMKLEDRHKDRHLAALDTEAEVKAFEEKSFGISLTSIIEEYTATEVSMTKLKSLRALRTQILEDKNIAIARFQADRIRAAEDTTYADLARSVVVVYNPQGGLGTGFYVNDDLILTNFHVIEGTTFVEMKLKDGTETFGKVIAKDVRLDLALIRTQHRGKPVKFHHGNDIGIGATAIAIGHPRGLEFTTTRGIVSAIRAHKNVIFGHGKEVYFVQTDTPINQGNSGGPLFLDGSIIGVNDWVVSKQIAEGLNFAIHVKEVLRFLRKENVQVNIAGETS
;
A
#
# COMPACT_ATOMS: atom_id res chain seq x y z
N MET A 1 -59.21 45.03 76.13
CA MET A 1 -60.13 44.78 75.01
C MET A 1 -59.49 43.74 74.11
N GLN A 2 -60.12 42.66 73.67
CA GLN A 2 -61.33 41.95 74.06
C GLN A 2 -61.30 40.67 73.19
N HIS A 3 -61.47 39.51 73.85
CA HIS A 3 -62.13 38.29 73.41
C HIS A 3 -61.64 37.53 72.14
N ILE A 4 -61.24 36.25 72.20
CA ILE A 4 -61.87 35.00 72.71
C ILE A 4 -62.71 34.26 71.64
N LEU A 5 -62.29 33.01 71.39
CA LEU A 5 -63.00 31.79 70.95
C LEU A 5 -63.86 31.76 69.66
N LYS A 6 -63.39 30.91 68.73
CA LYS A 6 -64.07 29.75 68.11
C LYS A 6 -65.55 29.86 67.69
N ALA A 7 -65.78 29.76 66.38
CA ALA A 7 -66.94 29.09 65.77
C ALA A 7 -66.67 28.62 64.32
N ALA A 8 -66.50 27.31 64.16
CA ALA A 8 -67.36 26.39 63.40
C ALA A 8 -67.92 26.73 61.98
N LEU A 9 -67.66 25.78 61.06
CA LEU A 9 -68.41 25.33 59.86
C LEU A 9 -68.57 26.33 58.68
N LEU A 10 -68.57 25.95 57.39
CA LEU A 10 -69.28 24.83 56.74
C LEU A 10 -68.74 24.53 55.29
N CYS A 11 -68.62 23.22 54.99
CA CYS A 11 -68.91 22.51 53.72
C CYS A 11 -67.96 22.38 52.49
N SER A 12 -67.46 21.14 52.38
CA SER A 12 -67.70 20.13 51.32
C SER A 12 -66.81 20.01 50.07
N LEU A 13 -65.88 19.04 50.14
CA LEU A 13 -65.75 17.82 49.31
C LEU A 13 -65.43 17.93 47.79
N LEU A 14 -64.18 17.63 47.40
CA LEU A 14 -63.73 16.40 46.70
C LEU A 14 -62.33 16.57 46.03
N ILE A 15 -61.43 15.65 46.38
CA ILE A 15 -60.42 14.95 45.55
C ILE A 15 -59.28 15.77 44.89
N GLY A 16 -58.05 15.39 45.29
CA GLY A 16 -56.81 15.72 44.58
C GLY A 16 -55.57 15.12 45.23
N CYS A 17 -55.57 13.81 45.51
CA CYS A 17 -54.37 13.05 45.86
C CYS A 17 -53.30 13.20 44.75
N GLN A 18 -52.10 13.64 45.10
CA GLN A 18 -50.88 13.16 44.44
C GLN A 18 -50.19 12.18 45.38
N THR A 19 -50.46 10.91 45.09
CA THR A 19 -49.72 9.74 45.53
C THR A 19 -48.24 9.90 45.26
N VAL A 20 -47.44 9.82 46.32
CA VAL A 20 -46.01 9.51 46.21
C VAL A 20 -45.89 8.15 45.54
N GLN A 21 -45.24 8.12 44.38
CA GLN A 21 -44.98 6.90 43.63
C GLN A 21 -44.12 5.94 44.47
N ASN A 22 -44.66 4.73 44.66
CA ASN A 22 -43.91 3.55 45.04
C ASN A 22 -42.81 3.29 43.99
N GLY A 23 -41.56 3.48 44.37
CA GLY A 23 -40.41 2.92 43.68
C GLY A 23 -40.15 1.52 44.24
N SER A 24 -40.53 0.50 43.49
CA SER A 24 -40.21 -0.90 43.77
C SER A 24 -38.84 -1.26 43.22
N SER A 25 -37.89 -1.58 44.09
CA SER A 25 -36.78 -2.49 43.79
C SER A 25 -36.27 -3.10 45.09
N GLY A 26 -36.69 -4.35 45.39
CA GLY A 26 -36.19 -5.13 46.51
C GLY A 26 -37.14 -5.24 47.72
N GLY A 27 -38.16 -6.09 47.63
CA GLY A 27 -38.63 -6.95 48.74
C GLY A 27 -39.29 -6.37 50.01
N ASP A 28 -39.09 -5.11 50.40
CA ASP A 28 -39.55 -4.62 51.71
C ASP A 28 -40.43 -3.36 51.59
N ASN A 29 -41.75 -3.53 51.72
CA ASN A 29 -42.72 -2.44 51.70
C ASN A 29 -42.65 -1.60 52.99
N TYR A 30 -41.77 -0.60 53.01
CA TYR A 30 -41.74 0.41 54.07
C TYR A 30 -43.07 1.20 54.11
N ASN A 31 -43.63 1.38 55.30
CA ASN A 31 -44.90 2.10 55.50
C ASN A 31 -44.85 2.95 56.77
N ILE A 32 -45.94 3.66 57.10
CA ILE A 32 -46.00 4.57 58.26
C ILE A 32 -45.78 3.89 59.62
N PHE A 33 -45.90 2.56 59.69
CA PHE A 33 -45.69 1.76 60.91
C PHE A 33 -44.39 0.95 60.89
N PHE A 34 -43.66 0.91 59.76
CA PHE A 34 -42.40 0.18 59.62
C PHE A 34 -41.43 0.92 58.71
N SER A 35 -40.46 1.59 59.33
CA SER A 35 -39.45 2.41 58.65
C SER A 35 -38.17 1.65 58.32
N GLN A 36 -37.28 2.25 57.52
CA GLN A 36 -35.94 1.75 57.25
C GLN A 36 -35.14 1.53 58.55
N ALA A 37 -35.37 2.36 59.58
CA ALA A 37 -34.76 2.17 60.90
C ALA A 37 -35.33 0.94 61.64
N ASP A 38 -36.62 0.65 61.50
CA ASP A 38 -37.24 -0.55 62.09
C ASP A 38 -36.74 -1.83 61.41
N HIS A 39 -36.49 -1.77 60.09
CA HIS A 39 -35.88 -2.86 59.35
C HIS A 39 -34.44 -3.14 59.81
N VAL A 40 -33.58 -2.12 59.89
CA VAL A 40 -32.22 -2.26 60.45
C VAL A 40 -32.28 -2.82 61.87
N LYS A 41 -33.20 -2.32 62.72
CA LYS A 41 -33.36 -2.82 64.10
C LYS A 41 -33.77 -4.29 64.16
N ALA A 42 -34.67 -4.72 63.28
CA ALA A 42 -35.12 -6.12 63.18
C ALA A 42 -34.00 -7.04 62.70
N LEU A 43 -33.19 -6.61 61.73
CA LEU A 43 -32.04 -7.36 61.23
C LEU A 43 -30.95 -7.49 62.31
N LEU A 44 -30.65 -6.40 63.02
CA LEU A 44 -29.71 -6.42 64.15
C LEU A 44 -30.17 -7.36 65.26
N ALA A 45 -31.46 -7.40 65.59
CA ALA A 45 -32.01 -8.33 66.59
C ALA A 45 -31.87 -9.80 66.19
N LYS A 46 -31.81 -10.08 64.88
CA LYS A 46 -31.58 -11.41 64.31
C LYS A 46 -30.09 -11.72 64.08
N GLY A 47 -29.17 -10.83 64.47
CA GLY A 47 -27.73 -10.97 64.22
C GLY A 47 -27.31 -10.82 62.74
N LYS A 48 -28.22 -10.38 61.87
CA LYS A 48 -27.98 -10.19 60.43
C LYS A 48 -27.31 -8.84 60.15
N ILE A 49 -26.07 -8.71 60.61
CA ILE A 49 -25.30 -7.45 60.58
C ILE A 49 -25.03 -6.98 59.14
N GLN A 50 -24.66 -7.88 58.24
CA GLN A 50 -24.37 -7.53 56.84
C GLN A 50 -25.62 -6.97 56.14
N GLU A 51 -26.74 -7.70 56.22
CA GLU A 51 -28.02 -7.26 55.66
C GLU A 51 -28.44 -5.90 56.24
N ALA A 52 -28.23 -5.68 57.54
CA ALA A 52 -28.53 -4.40 58.18
C ALA A 52 -27.61 -3.26 57.67
N SER A 53 -26.35 -3.57 57.36
CA SER A 53 -25.38 -2.64 56.78
C SER A 53 -25.72 -2.31 55.32
N ASP A 54 -26.25 -3.27 54.58
CA ASP A 54 -26.68 -3.10 53.20
C ASP A 54 -27.91 -2.19 53.12
N VAL A 55 -28.92 -2.42 53.99
CA VAL A 55 -30.09 -1.53 54.13
C VAL A 55 -29.66 -0.11 54.50
N TYR A 56 -28.70 0.07 55.40
CA TYR A 56 -28.15 1.41 55.68
C TYR A 56 -27.48 2.03 54.45
N SER A 57 -26.73 1.23 53.68
CA SER A 57 -26.00 1.71 52.51
C SER A 57 -26.91 2.10 51.34
N GLU A 58 -28.03 1.41 51.21
CA GLU A 58 -29.09 1.69 50.24
C GLU A 58 -29.86 2.96 50.62
N TYR A 59 -30.24 3.09 51.90
CA TYR A 59 -31.07 4.19 52.40
C TYR A 59 -30.28 5.24 53.19
N THR A 60 -29.00 5.49 52.84
CA THR A 60 -28.12 6.38 53.62
C THR A 60 -28.70 7.79 53.83
N SER A 61 -29.35 8.35 52.81
CA SER A 61 -29.99 9.68 52.89
C SER A 61 -31.08 9.76 53.96
N PHE A 62 -31.85 8.68 54.16
CA PHE A 62 -32.87 8.60 55.20
C PHE A 62 -32.25 8.69 56.60
N PHE A 63 -31.15 7.94 56.83
CA PHE A 63 -30.47 7.91 58.13
C PHE A 63 -29.74 9.22 58.43
N LEU A 64 -29.15 9.88 57.42
CA LEU A 64 -28.47 11.18 57.58
C LEU A 64 -29.46 12.32 57.87
N GLY A 65 -30.62 12.35 57.20
CA GLY A 65 -31.66 13.37 57.40
C GLY A 65 -32.32 13.34 58.80
N LYS A 66 -32.20 12.23 59.52
CA LYS A 66 -32.74 12.01 60.88
C LYS A 66 -31.65 11.62 61.89
N GLY A 67 -30.40 12.07 61.67
CA GLY A 67 -29.21 11.57 62.37
C GLY A 67 -29.24 11.63 63.91
N LYS A 68 -29.94 12.62 64.51
CA LYS A 68 -30.06 12.73 65.99
C LYS A 68 -31.04 11.73 66.62
N THR A 69 -32.01 11.22 65.85
CA THR A 69 -33.06 10.30 66.34
C THR A 69 -32.68 8.82 66.28
N HIS A 70 -31.59 8.47 65.58
CA HIS A 70 -31.17 7.07 65.38
C HIS A 70 -29.75 6.77 65.89
N THR A 71 -29.19 7.65 66.73
CA THR A 71 -27.81 7.58 67.23
C THR A 71 -27.45 6.20 67.81
N ASP A 72 -28.29 5.65 68.70
CA ASP A 72 -28.03 4.36 69.33
C ASP A 72 -28.12 3.17 68.36
N LEU A 73 -29.05 3.24 67.41
CA LEU A 73 -29.23 2.22 66.38
C LEU A 73 -28.02 2.18 65.44
N LEU A 74 -27.57 3.36 65.00
CA LEU A 74 -26.40 3.51 64.14
C LEU A 74 -25.10 3.13 64.88
N ALA A 75 -25.01 3.41 66.19
CA ALA A 75 -23.88 2.97 67.01
C ALA A 75 -23.81 1.44 67.13
N LYS A 76 -24.95 0.76 67.31
CA LYS A 76 -25.03 -0.71 67.32
C LYS A 76 -24.70 -1.31 65.96
N LEU A 77 -25.26 -0.76 64.88
CA LEU A 77 -24.95 -1.19 63.52
C LEU A 77 -23.45 -1.03 63.24
N ARG A 78 -22.87 0.13 63.52
CA ARG A 78 -21.44 0.39 63.36
C ARG A 78 -20.58 -0.61 64.14
N THR A 79 -20.92 -0.90 65.39
CA THR A 79 -20.15 -1.84 66.22
C THR A 79 -20.24 -3.27 65.69
N GLY A 80 -21.42 -3.68 65.24
CA GLY A 80 -21.62 -4.97 64.58
C GLY A 80 -20.83 -5.06 63.28
N THR A 81 -20.94 -4.05 62.41
CA THR A 81 -20.22 -4.01 61.13
C THR A 81 -18.71 -3.96 61.33
N GLU A 82 -18.21 -3.22 62.33
CA GLU A 82 -16.79 -3.22 62.71
C GLU A 82 -16.32 -4.61 63.15
N THR A 83 -17.13 -5.33 63.93
CA THR A 83 -16.79 -6.69 64.37
C THR A 83 -16.71 -7.63 63.17
N LEU A 84 -17.66 -7.56 62.25
CA LEU A 84 -17.71 -8.39 61.04
C LEU A 84 -16.52 -8.09 60.10
N VAL A 85 -16.23 -6.82 59.84
CA VAL A 85 -15.09 -6.40 59.02
C VAL A 85 -13.76 -6.77 59.71
N GLY A 86 -13.68 -6.63 61.03
CA GLY A 86 -12.52 -6.97 61.84
C GLY A 86 -12.15 -8.45 61.81
N GLN A 87 -13.11 -9.36 61.61
CA GLN A 87 -12.84 -10.80 61.45
C GLN A 87 -12.04 -11.10 60.17
N SER A 88 -12.22 -10.32 59.10
CA SER A 88 -11.43 -10.46 57.87
C SER A 88 -10.10 -9.69 57.96
N LEU A 89 -10.16 -8.42 58.40
CA LEU A 89 -9.01 -7.52 58.32
C LEU A 89 -7.97 -7.73 59.41
N SER A 90 -8.35 -8.14 60.63
CA SER A 90 -7.37 -8.26 61.74
C SER A 90 -6.34 -9.37 61.51
N PRO A 91 -6.71 -10.58 61.03
CA PRO A 91 -5.74 -11.59 60.65
C PRO A 91 -4.83 -11.13 59.51
N LEU A 92 -5.39 -10.49 58.48
CA LEU A 92 -4.61 -9.95 57.35
C LEU A 92 -3.60 -8.90 57.81
N ALA A 93 -4.03 -7.93 58.62
CA ALA A 93 -3.14 -6.91 59.19
C ALA A 93 -2.00 -7.53 60.01
N SER A 94 -2.28 -8.60 60.75
CA SER A 94 -1.26 -9.32 61.53
C SER A 94 -0.29 -10.08 60.64
N GLN A 95 -0.78 -10.71 59.55
CA GLN A 95 0.06 -11.39 58.57
C GLN A 95 0.98 -10.42 57.83
N ILE A 96 0.48 -9.24 57.44
CA ILE A 96 1.27 -8.17 56.80
C ILE A 96 2.33 -7.64 57.79
N ALA A 97 1.93 -7.33 59.03
CA ALA A 97 2.83 -6.78 60.03
C ALA A 97 3.94 -7.77 60.47
N ALA A 98 3.72 -9.07 60.26
CA ALA A 98 4.72 -10.11 60.53
C ALA A 98 5.74 -10.28 59.40
N GLN A 99 5.52 -9.71 58.21
CA GLN A 99 6.47 -9.81 57.11
C GLN A 99 7.71 -8.97 57.39
N SER A 100 8.89 -9.55 57.17
CA SER A 100 10.17 -8.83 57.17
C SER A 100 10.55 -8.42 55.76
N TRP A 101 11.11 -7.22 55.61
CA TRP A 101 11.69 -6.74 54.36
C TRP A 101 13.13 -6.24 54.59
N PRO A 102 14.12 -6.60 53.75
CA PRO A 102 14.01 -7.43 52.53
C PRO A 102 13.63 -8.90 52.82
N ALA A 103 12.78 -9.47 51.96
CA ALA A 103 12.41 -10.89 52.00
C ALA A 103 13.23 -11.69 50.97
N PRO A 104 13.48 -12.99 51.19
CA PRO A 104 14.13 -13.85 50.19
C PRO A 104 13.36 -13.82 48.85
N GLN A 105 14.09 -13.79 47.73
CA GLN A 105 13.50 -13.72 46.37
C GLN A 105 12.47 -14.82 46.09
N ALA A 106 12.66 -16.01 46.67
CA ALA A 106 11.73 -17.13 46.53
C ALA A 106 10.33 -16.85 47.12
N GLU A 107 10.22 -15.91 48.07
CA GLU A 107 8.98 -15.56 48.77
C GLU A 107 8.25 -14.37 48.12
N TRP A 108 8.88 -13.66 47.17
CA TRP A 108 8.33 -12.41 46.62
C TRP A 108 6.96 -12.59 45.97
N LYS A 109 6.74 -13.69 45.24
CA LYS A 109 5.47 -13.98 44.58
C LYS A 109 4.33 -14.22 45.58
N GLU A 110 4.60 -14.92 46.67
CA GLU A 110 3.62 -15.15 47.74
C GLU A 110 3.31 -13.85 48.48
N LEU A 111 4.34 -13.02 48.72
CA LEU A 111 4.20 -11.71 49.33
C LEU A 111 3.35 -10.77 48.46
N GLY A 112 3.58 -10.73 47.14
CA GLY A 112 2.77 -9.97 46.20
C GLY A 112 1.30 -10.42 46.19
N ALA A 113 1.05 -11.73 46.24
CA ALA A 113 -0.31 -12.27 46.36
C ALA A 113 -0.99 -11.87 47.70
N LEU A 114 -0.24 -11.86 48.81
CA LEU A 114 -0.72 -11.36 50.10
C LEU A 114 -1.09 -9.87 50.00
N LEU A 115 -0.23 -9.03 49.42
CA LEU A 115 -0.48 -7.61 49.25
C LEU A 115 -1.70 -7.34 48.37
N SER A 116 -1.80 -7.99 47.20
CA SER A 116 -2.94 -7.84 46.29
C SER A 116 -4.27 -8.23 46.95
N ARG A 117 -4.30 -9.35 47.68
CA ARG A 117 -5.48 -9.75 48.46
C ARG A 117 -5.81 -8.73 49.56
N SER A 118 -4.79 -8.22 50.25
CA SER A 118 -4.97 -7.27 51.34
C SER A 118 -5.54 -5.94 50.85
N ASP A 119 -5.05 -5.45 49.71
CA ASP A 119 -5.54 -4.23 49.07
C ASP A 119 -7.02 -4.37 48.69
N ALA A 120 -7.41 -5.45 48.02
CA ALA A 120 -8.81 -5.71 47.64
C ALA A 120 -9.76 -5.80 48.85
N GLU A 121 -9.31 -6.40 49.95
CA GLU A 121 -10.05 -6.51 51.22
C GLU A 121 -10.19 -5.15 51.91
N ILE A 122 -9.11 -4.38 51.98
CA ILE A 122 -9.08 -3.01 52.53
C ILE A 122 -10.04 -2.12 51.74
N ASP A 123 -9.98 -2.17 50.41
CA ASP A 123 -10.83 -1.38 49.53
C ASP A 123 -12.30 -1.75 49.63
N ARG A 124 -12.61 -3.06 49.74
CA ARG A 124 -13.98 -3.50 50.03
C ARG A 124 -14.48 -2.93 51.36
N ALA A 125 -13.64 -2.93 52.39
CA ALA A 125 -14.01 -2.40 53.69
C ALA A 125 -14.19 -0.86 53.68
N LYS A 126 -13.33 -0.11 52.97
CA LYS A 126 -13.44 1.35 52.80
C LYS A 126 -14.75 1.76 52.11
N ARG A 127 -15.28 0.95 51.19
CA ARG A 127 -16.56 1.19 50.52
C ARG A 127 -17.78 1.04 51.43
N ASN A 128 -17.63 0.50 52.64
CA ASN A 128 -18.75 0.36 53.55
C ASN A 128 -19.20 1.73 54.10
N LYS A 129 -20.40 2.16 53.71
CA LYS A 129 -20.95 3.49 54.04
C LYS A 129 -21.09 3.76 55.54
N ILE A 130 -21.26 2.73 56.40
CA ILE A 130 -21.34 2.93 57.86
C ILE A 130 -19.96 3.11 58.51
N LEU A 131 -18.89 2.65 57.85
CA LEU A 131 -17.49 2.68 58.32
C LEU A 131 -16.61 3.70 57.55
N THR A 132 -17.20 4.55 56.71
CA THR A 132 -16.54 5.46 55.74
C THR A 132 -15.43 6.38 56.25
N HIS A 133 -15.27 6.57 57.56
CA HIS A 133 -14.14 7.32 58.13
C HIS A 133 -13.23 6.40 58.95
N ALA A 134 -11.91 6.49 58.73
CA ALA A 134 -10.90 5.70 59.47
C ALA A 134 -11.00 5.84 60.99
N SER A 135 -11.43 7.00 61.51
CA SER A 135 -11.68 7.23 62.94
C SER A 135 -12.88 6.45 63.51
N ARG A 136 -13.67 5.79 62.65
CA ARG A 136 -14.85 4.98 63.02
C ARG A 136 -14.60 3.47 62.92
N SER A 137 -13.42 3.05 62.42
CA SER A 137 -13.08 1.63 62.24
C SER A 137 -11.60 1.35 62.57
N PRO A 138 -11.29 0.91 63.81
CA PRO A 138 -9.94 0.51 64.19
C PRO A 138 -9.35 -0.62 63.36
N SER A 139 -10.17 -1.55 62.84
CA SER A 139 -9.69 -2.68 62.03
C SER A 139 -9.26 -2.23 60.63
N ILE A 140 -10.02 -1.33 59.98
CA ILE A 140 -9.61 -0.73 58.70
C ILE A 140 -8.35 0.08 58.90
N HIS A 141 -8.29 0.92 59.94
CA HIS A 141 -7.10 1.75 60.19
C HIS A 141 -5.83 0.91 60.40
N ARG A 142 -5.89 -0.15 61.22
CA ARG A 142 -4.73 -1.05 61.43
C ARG A 142 -4.29 -1.75 60.15
N ALA A 143 -5.24 -2.24 59.34
CA ALA A 143 -4.92 -2.90 58.08
C ALA A 143 -4.27 -1.94 57.07
N VAL A 144 -4.81 -0.72 56.93
CA VAL A 144 -4.25 0.32 56.07
C VAL A 144 -2.84 0.71 56.52
N VAL A 145 -2.62 0.94 57.82
CA VAL A 145 -1.29 1.31 58.33
C VAL A 145 -0.26 0.20 58.09
N ALA A 146 -0.62 -1.06 58.35
CA ALA A 146 0.28 -2.19 58.11
C ALA A 146 0.60 -2.36 56.61
N PHE A 147 -0.42 -2.25 55.76
CA PHE A 147 -0.28 -2.34 54.31
C PHE A 147 0.58 -1.19 53.74
N ASP A 148 0.30 0.05 54.12
CA ASP A 148 1.03 1.23 53.65
C ASP A 148 2.48 1.24 54.15
N ASP A 149 2.76 0.74 55.35
CA ASP A 149 4.13 0.63 55.88
C ASP A 149 4.96 -0.38 55.09
N LEU A 150 4.43 -1.58 54.87
CA LEU A 150 5.14 -2.63 54.13
C LEU A 150 5.30 -2.27 52.64
N THR A 151 4.22 -1.84 51.99
CA THR A 151 4.27 -1.44 50.57
C THR A 151 5.25 -0.29 50.35
N ARG A 152 5.33 0.68 51.27
CA ARG A 152 6.30 1.77 51.19
C ARG A 152 7.74 1.28 51.31
N LYS A 153 8.02 0.35 52.22
CA LYS A 153 9.37 -0.25 52.37
C LYS A 153 9.79 -1.01 51.12
N ILE A 154 8.88 -1.81 50.55
CA ILE A 154 9.13 -2.56 49.31
C ILE A 154 9.30 -1.60 48.11
N THR A 155 8.49 -0.56 48.02
CA THR A 155 8.59 0.42 46.93
C THR A 155 9.89 1.22 47.01
N ALA A 156 10.33 1.58 48.23
CA ALA A 156 11.55 2.36 48.42
C ALA A 156 12.85 1.60 48.11
N SER A 157 12.81 0.26 48.03
CA SER A 157 13.97 -0.58 47.74
C SER A 157 13.98 -1.14 46.31
N VAL A 158 13.08 -0.70 45.42
CA VAL A 158 12.99 -1.24 44.06
C VAL A 158 14.34 -1.18 43.35
N ASP A 159 15.02 -0.04 43.39
CA ASP A 159 16.29 0.17 42.70
C ASP A 159 17.41 -0.71 43.30
N ASP A 160 17.54 -0.72 44.64
CA ASP A 160 18.55 -1.51 45.35
C ASP A 160 18.39 -3.03 45.11
N GLU A 161 17.16 -3.52 45.05
CA GLU A 161 16.84 -4.93 44.80
C GLU A 161 17.00 -5.29 43.32
N PHE A 162 16.65 -4.38 42.41
CA PHE A 162 16.85 -4.55 40.97
C PHE A 162 18.34 -4.65 40.62
N ASP A 163 19.19 -3.84 41.27
CA ASP A 163 20.64 -3.87 41.06
C ASP A 163 21.30 -5.18 41.48
N GLN A 164 20.76 -5.85 42.50
CA GLN A 164 21.26 -7.14 42.98
C GLN A 164 20.59 -8.34 42.29
N TYR A 165 19.56 -8.10 41.48
CA TYR A 165 18.81 -9.15 40.80
C TYR A 165 19.60 -9.68 39.59
N ASP A 166 19.73 -11.01 39.49
CA ASP A 166 20.28 -11.64 38.28
C ASP A 166 19.22 -11.61 37.17
N ILE A 167 19.09 -10.43 36.56
CA ILE A 167 18.11 -10.13 35.53
C ILE A 167 18.26 -11.00 34.28
N PHE A 168 19.44 -11.60 34.07
CA PHE A 168 19.73 -12.36 32.86
C PHE A 168 19.37 -13.84 32.96
N ASN A 169 19.45 -14.43 34.16
CA ASN A 169 19.16 -15.86 34.37
C ASN A 169 17.92 -16.12 35.25
N SER A 170 17.23 -15.07 35.68
CA SER A 170 16.03 -15.17 36.52
C SER A 170 14.75 -14.82 35.75
N PRO A 171 13.56 -15.14 36.29
CA PRO A 171 12.28 -14.70 35.72
C PRO A 171 12.18 -13.18 35.56
N ASN A 172 11.17 -12.72 34.82
CA ASN A 172 10.93 -11.30 34.63
C ASN A 172 10.74 -10.59 36.00
N PHE A 173 11.60 -9.61 36.29
CA PHE A 173 11.58 -8.89 37.58
C PHE A 173 10.21 -8.28 37.89
N GLY A 174 9.54 -7.68 36.90
CA GLY A 174 8.22 -7.09 37.07
C GLY A 174 7.11 -8.09 37.35
N GLU A 175 7.31 -9.37 37.01
CA GLU A 175 6.36 -10.45 37.32
C GLU A 175 6.56 -11.05 38.72
N VAL A 176 7.78 -10.99 39.25
CA VAL A 176 8.12 -11.59 40.56
C VAL A 176 8.16 -10.59 41.69
N TYR A 177 8.43 -9.30 41.43
CA TYR A 177 8.56 -8.29 42.48
C TYR A 177 7.21 -8.07 43.20
N PRO A 178 7.17 -7.94 44.54
CA PRO A 178 5.90 -7.98 45.29
C PRO A 178 4.93 -6.83 45.02
N VAL A 179 5.42 -5.71 44.50
CA VAL A 179 4.62 -4.53 44.14
C VAL A 179 4.79 -4.23 42.66
N LYS A 180 3.77 -3.60 42.06
CA LYS A 180 3.84 -3.21 40.66
C LYS A 180 4.96 -2.19 40.44
N VAL A 181 5.84 -2.47 39.49
CA VAL A 181 6.95 -1.59 39.09
C VAL A 181 6.78 -1.13 37.64
N GLU A 182 7.26 0.07 37.33
CA GLU A 182 7.35 0.57 35.96
C GLU A 182 8.61 0.01 35.30
N LEU A 183 8.54 -1.26 34.90
CA LEU A 183 9.70 -2.06 34.46
C LEU A 183 10.44 -1.43 33.27
N THR A 184 9.73 -0.81 32.32
CA THR A 184 10.36 -0.11 31.19
C THR A 184 11.24 1.05 31.64
N ALA A 185 10.80 1.84 32.63
CA ALA A 185 11.59 2.94 33.18
C ALA A 185 12.82 2.42 33.94
N LEU A 186 12.64 1.35 34.73
CA LEU A 186 13.71 0.73 35.49
C LEU A 186 14.80 0.13 34.59
N LEU A 187 14.41 -0.49 33.48
CA LEU A 187 15.34 -0.96 32.44
C LEU A 187 16.08 0.20 31.78
N ASP A 188 15.39 1.30 31.47
CA ASP A 188 15.97 2.48 30.82
C ASP A 188 16.99 3.18 31.73
N ASP A 189 16.64 3.40 33.01
CA ASP A 189 17.51 4.02 34.02
C ASP A 189 18.80 3.21 34.25
N ASN A 190 18.76 1.90 34.00
CA ASN A 190 19.89 0.98 34.15
C ASN A 190 20.52 0.55 32.81
N ALA A 191 20.13 1.16 31.69
CA ALA A 191 20.49 0.72 30.36
C ALA A 191 22.02 0.59 30.17
N ASP A 192 22.80 1.58 30.61
CA ASP A 192 24.26 1.58 30.43
C ASP A 192 24.94 0.38 31.12
N ARG A 193 24.52 0.05 32.34
CA ARG A 193 25.04 -1.09 33.10
C ARG A 193 24.66 -2.40 32.40
N LEU A 194 23.38 -2.56 32.09
CA LEU A 194 22.84 -3.78 31.49
C LEU A 194 23.41 -4.05 30.10
N LEU A 195 23.54 -3.02 29.26
CA LEU A 195 24.14 -3.15 27.92
C LEU A 195 25.62 -3.54 27.99
N LYS A 196 26.35 -3.04 28.98
CA LYS A 196 27.74 -3.44 29.20
C LYS A 196 27.83 -4.91 29.63
N GLU A 197 27.03 -5.32 30.62
CA GLU A 197 26.98 -6.71 31.07
C GLU A 197 26.56 -7.68 29.96
N LEU A 198 25.59 -7.28 29.12
CA LEU A 198 25.19 -8.05 27.93
C LEU A 198 26.32 -8.15 26.89
N SER A 199 27.07 -7.08 26.65
CA SER A 199 28.20 -7.08 25.71
C SER A 199 29.35 -7.99 26.13
N ASP A 200 29.57 -8.14 27.45
CA ASP A 200 30.58 -9.03 28.02
C ASP A 200 30.08 -10.49 28.16
N SER A 201 28.80 -10.74 27.88
CA SER A 201 28.16 -12.04 28.04
C SER A 201 28.29 -12.94 26.78
N ASN A 202 27.56 -14.05 26.76
CA ASN A 202 27.49 -14.93 25.59
C ASN A 202 26.14 -14.78 24.85
N ILE A 203 26.11 -15.21 23.59
CA ILE A 203 24.93 -15.07 22.72
C ILE A 203 23.63 -15.66 23.29
N ALA A 204 23.70 -16.72 24.10
CA ALA A 204 22.52 -17.34 24.70
C ALA A 204 21.91 -16.46 25.81
N VAL A 205 22.75 -15.75 26.57
CA VAL A 205 22.31 -14.79 27.59
C VAL A 205 21.56 -13.62 26.95
N VAL A 206 22.09 -13.07 25.85
CA VAL A 206 21.46 -11.97 25.11
C VAL A 206 20.09 -12.38 24.54
N SER A 207 20.01 -13.58 23.96
CA SER A 207 18.75 -14.15 23.46
C SER A 207 17.74 -14.37 24.58
N GLY A 208 18.18 -14.92 25.72
CA GLY A 208 17.33 -15.16 26.88
C GLY A 208 16.76 -13.86 27.45
N PHE A 209 17.59 -12.84 27.60
CA PHE A 209 17.17 -11.52 28.07
C PHE A 209 16.07 -10.91 27.19
N LYS A 210 16.22 -10.95 25.86
CA LYS A 210 15.19 -10.45 24.94
C LYS A 210 13.88 -11.24 25.04
N ALA A 211 13.96 -12.55 25.23
CA ALA A 211 12.76 -13.38 25.39
C ALA A 211 11.99 -13.04 26.68
N THR A 212 12.69 -12.84 27.79
CA THR A 212 12.11 -12.53 29.11
C THR A 212 11.49 -11.14 29.18
N TYR A 213 12.12 -10.13 28.56
CA TYR A 213 11.72 -8.71 28.66
C TYR A 213 11.09 -8.17 27.38
N LYS A 214 10.60 -9.03 26.48
CA LYS A 214 10.18 -8.67 25.12
C LYS A 214 9.23 -7.47 25.06
N THR A 215 8.23 -7.43 25.95
CA THR A 215 7.18 -6.41 26.00
C THR A 215 7.59 -5.14 26.73
N ASP A 216 8.55 -5.24 27.64
CA ASP A 216 8.92 -4.17 28.58
C ASP A 216 10.21 -3.45 28.17
N LEU A 217 10.97 -4.02 27.23
CA LEU A 217 12.26 -3.49 26.78
C LEU A 217 12.09 -2.13 26.07
N PRO A 218 12.67 -1.03 26.61
CA PRO A 218 12.55 0.28 26.00
C PRO A 218 13.27 0.34 24.63
N GLU A 219 12.82 1.23 23.75
CA GLU A 219 13.43 1.41 22.41
C GLU A 219 14.92 1.77 22.49
N THR A 220 15.31 2.52 23.53
CA THR A 220 16.69 2.90 23.87
C THR A 220 17.60 1.68 24.06
N MET A 221 17.09 0.56 24.56
CA MET A 221 17.83 -0.69 24.72
C MET A 221 17.59 -1.67 23.57
N ASN A 222 16.40 -1.68 22.96
CA ASN A 222 16.03 -2.67 21.95
C ASN A 222 17.02 -2.69 20.77
N ILE A 223 17.45 -1.52 20.28
CA ILE A 223 18.42 -1.41 19.18
C ILE A 223 19.83 -1.85 19.63
N PRO A 224 20.39 -1.34 20.75
CA PRO A 224 21.68 -1.82 21.26
C PRO A 224 21.74 -3.32 21.58
N VAL A 225 20.70 -3.91 22.17
CA VAL A 225 20.67 -5.36 22.47
C VAL A 225 20.68 -6.18 21.18
N ALA A 226 19.90 -5.77 20.16
CA ALA A 226 19.94 -6.40 18.83
C ALA A 226 21.34 -6.33 18.21
N LYS A 227 22.01 -5.17 18.35
CA LYS A 227 23.39 -4.99 17.87
C LYS A 227 24.37 -5.91 18.61
N ILE A 228 24.29 -6.01 19.94
CA ILE A 228 25.14 -6.90 20.74
C ILE A 228 24.97 -8.35 20.27
N PHE A 229 23.73 -8.82 20.10
CA PHE A 229 23.44 -10.16 19.61
C PHE A 229 24.09 -10.41 18.24
N PHE A 230 23.90 -9.48 17.31
CA PHE A 230 24.50 -9.53 15.97
C PHE A 230 26.03 -9.61 16.03
N ASP A 231 26.68 -8.77 16.82
CA ASP A 231 28.14 -8.72 16.94
C ASP A 231 28.72 -10.04 17.51
N HIS A 232 28.07 -10.64 18.52
CA HIS A 232 28.46 -11.95 19.03
C HIS A 232 28.29 -13.06 17.98
N SER A 233 27.16 -13.08 17.28
CA SER A 233 26.90 -14.05 16.20
C SER A 233 27.96 -13.93 15.10
N TYR A 234 28.21 -12.71 14.65
CA TYR A 234 29.19 -12.41 13.62
C TYR A 234 30.60 -12.86 14.03
N ALA A 235 31.05 -12.51 15.24
CA ALA A 235 32.36 -12.91 15.75
C ALA A 235 32.51 -14.45 15.83
N ALA A 236 31.48 -15.16 16.31
CA ALA A 236 31.47 -16.62 16.37
C ALA A 236 31.56 -17.26 14.98
N LEU A 237 30.83 -16.71 14.00
CA LEU A 237 30.84 -17.19 12.62
C LEU A 237 32.17 -16.91 11.91
N ARG A 238 32.82 -15.78 12.21
CA ARG A 238 34.16 -15.45 11.72
C ARG A 238 35.23 -16.39 12.28
N ALA A 239 35.12 -16.80 13.55
CA ALA A 239 36.03 -17.77 14.16
C ALA A 239 35.95 -19.17 13.50
N GLN A 240 34.80 -19.52 12.91
CA GLN A 240 34.57 -20.79 12.20
C GLN A 240 35.08 -20.81 10.75
N ASN A 241 35.95 -19.86 10.34
CA ASN A 241 36.50 -19.75 8.97
C ASN A 241 35.46 -19.55 7.85
N LYS A 242 34.30 -18.94 8.13
CA LYS A 242 33.38 -18.44 7.09
C LYS A 242 33.94 -17.17 6.46
N THR A 243 33.72 -16.93 5.15
CA THR A 243 34.10 -15.67 4.49
C THR A 243 33.45 -14.47 5.19
N LYS A 244 34.05 -13.27 5.08
CA LYS A 244 33.53 -12.06 5.77
C LYS A 244 32.04 -11.82 5.46
N ILE A 245 31.68 -11.91 4.18
CA ILE A 245 30.30 -11.82 3.69
C ILE A 245 29.41 -12.96 4.22
N GLY A 246 29.89 -14.21 4.18
CA GLY A 246 29.09 -15.36 4.61
C GLY A 246 28.84 -15.39 6.13
N ALA A 247 29.79 -14.90 6.92
CA ALA A 247 29.61 -14.71 8.36
C ALA A 247 28.62 -13.59 8.67
N LEU A 248 28.68 -12.48 7.93
CA LEU A 248 27.77 -11.36 8.12
C LEU A 248 26.34 -11.74 7.82
N ILE A 249 26.12 -12.37 6.67
CA ILE A 249 24.80 -12.83 6.23
C ILE A 249 24.20 -13.77 7.27
N LYS A 250 24.95 -14.80 7.69
CA LYS A 250 24.45 -15.76 8.68
C LYS A 250 24.18 -15.11 10.04
N ALA A 251 24.91 -14.06 10.40
CA ALA A 251 24.65 -13.30 11.63
C ALA A 251 23.34 -12.51 11.56
N ILE A 252 23.03 -11.91 10.39
CA ILE A 252 21.74 -11.24 10.15
C ILE A 252 20.59 -12.26 10.24
N THR A 253 20.70 -13.39 9.54
CA THR A 253 19.67 -14.46 9.59
C THR A 253 19.42 -14.94 11.02
N GLN A 254 20.49 -15.23 11.78
CA GLN A 254 20.37 -15.64 13.19
C GLN A 254 19.73 -14.56 14.07
N SER A 255 20.01 -13.29 13.79
CA SER A 255 19.40 -12.17 14.53
C SER A 255 17.90 -12.10 14.27
N ASN A 256 17.49 -12.19 13.00
CA ASN A 256 16.08 -12.19 12.61
C ASN A 256 15.32 -13.39 13.18
N GLU A 257 15.90 -14.61 13.12
CA GLU A 257 15.34 -15.82 13.72
C GLU A 257 15.16 -15.69 15.24
N ALA A 258 16.09 -15.01 15.92
CA ALA A 258 16.01 -14.72 17.35
C ALA A 258 15.04 -13.56 17.69
N GLY A 259 14.36 -12.98 16.68
CA GLY A 259 13.39 -11.89 16.86
C GLY A 259 14.02 -10.52 17.08
N PHE A 260 15.29 -10.35 16.71
CA PHE A 260 15.98 -9.06 16.70
C PHE A 260 15.88 -8.42 15.31
N GLU A 261 15.56 -7.13 15.27
CA GLU A 261 15.64 -6.32 14.07
C GLU A 261 16.99 -5.58 14.08
N VAL A 262 17.91 -5.95 13.19
CA VAL A 262 19.21 -5.29 13.08
C VAL A 262 19.03 -4.00 12.27
N LYS A 263 19.20 -2.84 12.92
CA LYS A 263 19.04 -1.53 12.27
C LYS A 263 20.34 -0.85 11.84
N THR A 264 21.48 -1.31 12.33
CA THR A 264 22.80 -0.72 12.05
C THR A 264 23.85 -1.81 11.88
N LEU A 265 24.72 -1.67 10.88
CA LEU A 265 25.82 -2.59 10.58
C LEU A 265 27.18 -1.87 10.71
N ASP A 266 27.54 -1.44 11.92
CA ASP A 266 28.85 -0.78 12.14
C ASP A 266 30.03 -1.74 11.85
N SER A 267 29.80 -3.04 12.03
CA SER A 267 30.78 -4.11 11.86
C SER A 267 31.08 -4.45 10.38
N ALA A 268 30.32 -3.91 9.41
CA ALA A 268 30.64 -4.01 7.98
C ALA A 268 29.98 -2.90 7.13
N ARG A 269 30.79 -2.20 6.33
CA ARG A 269 30.32 -1.16 5.41
C ARG A 269 29.85 -1.79 4.10
N ILE A 270 28.55 -2.10 4.02
CA ILE A 270 27.91 -2.70 2.84
C ILE A 270 27.13 -1.65 2.08
N LYS A 271 27.17 -1.71 0.75
CA LYS A 271 26.32 -0.89 -0.11
C LYS A 271 25.72 -1.76 -1.21
N ALA A 272 24.42 -1.61 -1.45
CA ALA A 272 23.75 -2.22 -2.58
C ALA A 272 23.56 -1.18 -3.68
N VAL A 273 23.85 -1.57 -4.92
CA VAL A 273 23.73 -0.71 -6.08
C VAL A 273 22.91 -1.41 -7.15
N ASP A 274 21.80 -0.79 -7.50
CA ASP A 274 21.01 -1.16 -8.66
C ASP A 274 21.65 -0.54 -9.90
N ILE A 275 22.16 -1.39 -10.80
CA ILE A 275 22.81 -1.03 -12.06
C ILE A 275 21.93 -1.36 -13.29
N THR A 276 20.64 -1.63 -13.06
CA THR A 276 19.69 -1.96 -14.11
C THR A 276 19.69 -0.90 -15.22
N SER A 277 19.78 -1.34 -16.47
CA SER A 277 19.87 -0.41 -17.60
C SER A 277 18.60 0.42 -17.76
N LYS A 278 18.74 1.74 -17.65
CA LYS A 278 17.67 2.71 -17.95
C LYS A 278 17.19 2.62 -19.41
N ALA A 279 18.04 2.17 -20.33
CA ALA A 279 17.64 1.96 -21.73
C ALA A 279 16.63 0.79 -21.86
N LEU A 280 16.77 -0.26 -21.06
CA LEU A 280 15.82 -1.39 -21.05
C LEU A 280 14.46 -1.00 -20.47
N MET A 281 14.44 -0.14 -19.44
CA MET A 281 13.21 0.45 -18.89
C MET A 281 12.48 1.32 -19.93
N ASN A 282 13.23 2.13 -20.68
CA ASN A 282 12.65 3.01 -21.70
C ASN A 282 12.20 2.26 -22.97
N ALA A 283 12.82 1.11 -23.28
CA ALA A 283 12.52 0.30 -24.45
C ALA A 283 11.39 -0.73 -24.24
N ARG A 284 10.71 -0.73 -23.08
CA ARG A 284 9.71 -1.74 -22.67
C ARG A 284 10.22 -3.19 -22.73
N GLN A 285 11.53 -3.39 -22.58
CA GLN A 285 12.12 -4.73 -22.39
C GLN A 285 12.08 -5.16 -20.92
N ILE A 286 11.83 -4.19 -20.04
CA ILE A 286 11.40 -4.37 -18.67
C ILE A 286 9.97 -3.82 -18.62
N GLU A 287 8.98 -4.71 -18.52
CA GLU A 287 7.56 -4.33 -18.63
C GLU A 287 7.01 -3.65 -17.37
N PHE A 288 7.71 -3.77 -16.23
CA PHE A 288 7.36 -3.14 -14.95
C PHE A 288 8.62 -2.72 -14.18
N PRO A 289 8.56 -1.67 -13.34
CA PRO A 289 9.71 -1.28 -12.53
C PRO A 289 10.10 -2.40 -11.58
N ILE A 290 11.39 -2.58 -11.34
CA ILE A 290 11.88 -3.46 -10.28
C ILE A 290 12.60 -2.60 -9.27
N GLU A 291 12.32 -2.84 -7.99
CA GLU A 291 12.88 -2.09 -6.88
C GLU A 291 13.53 -3.05 -5.90
N LEU A 292 14.66 -2.65 -5.33
CA LEU A 292 15.27 -3.37 -4.23
C LEU A 292 14.57 -3.00 -2.94
N GLU A 293 14.04 -4.01 -2.25
CA GLU A 293 13.45 -3.80 -0.94
C GLU A 293 14.56 -3.45 0.06
N ARG A 294 14.24 -2.51 0.95
CA ARG A 294 15.14 -2.09 2.03
C ARG A 294 14.88 -2.94 3.27
N ASP A 295 14.98 -4.25 3.09
CA ASP A 295 14.77 -5.26 4.14
C ASP A 295 16.02 -5.46 5.02
N LEU A 296 17.15 -4.87 4.61
CA LEU A 296 18.39 -4.83 5.38
C LEU A 296 18.79 -3.38 5.70
N PRO A 297 19.48 -3.14 6.84
CA PRO A 297 20.02 -1.83 7.21
C PRO A 297 21.26 -1.46 6.36
N ILE A 298 21.09 -1.50 5.04
CA ILE A 298 22.12 -1.29 4.04
C ILE A 298 21.68 -0.12 3.15
N GLU A 299 22.62 0.75 2.80
CA GLU A 299 22.35 1.84 1.86
C GLU A 299 22.15 1.25 0.45
N VAL A 300 20.97 1.50 -0.14
CA VAL A 300 20.64 1.15 -1.52
C VAL A 300 20.70 2.41 -2.38
N VAL A 301 21.55 2.40 -3.41
CA VAL A 301 21.69 3.52 -4.36
C VAL A 301 21.45 3.02 -5.78
N ALA A 302 20.56 3.69 -6.52
CA ALA A 302 20.38 3.42 -7.94
C ALA A 302 21.35 4.30 -8.76
N THR A 303 22.20 3.70 -9.59
CA THR A 303 23.10 4.43 -10.49
C THR A 303 23.46 3.60 -11.72
N ASP A 304 24.08 4.18 -12.74
CA ASP A 304 24.54 3.40 -13.89
C ASP A 304 25.79 2.56 -13.58
N LEU A 305 26.06 1.57 -14.44
CA LEU A 305 27.17 0.64 -14.27
C LEU A 305 28.54 1.34 -14.19
N ASP A 306 28.74 2.43 -14.94
CA ASP A 306 30.01 3.15 -14.96
C ASP A 306 30.21 3.93 -13.65
N ASN A 307 29.16 4.55 -13.13
CA ASN A 307 29.17 5.17 -11.82
C ASN A 307 29.31 4.14 -10.69
N ALA A 308 28.71 2.96 -10.80
CA ALA A 308 28.79 1.91 -9.80
C ALA A 308 30.19 1.27 -9.70
N VAL A 309 30.90 1.16 -10.84
CA VAL A 309 32.14 0.36 -10.97
C VAL A 309 33.38 1.21 -11.22
N LEU A 310 33.27 2.40 -11.84
CA LEU A 310 34.39 3.22 -12.30
C LEU A 310 34.50 4.60 -11.62
N GLU A 311 33.39 5.31 -11.38
CA GLU A 311 33.43 6.71 -10.89
C GLU A 311 33.12 6.89 -9.39
N ASN A 312 32.41 5.97 -8.71
CA ASN A 312 32.25 5.98 -7.23
C ASN A 312 33.33 5.16 -6.49
N ALA A 313 34.56 5.16 -7.00
CA ALA A 313 35.70 4.46 -6.41
C ALA A 313 36.39 5.23 -5.27
N GLU A 314 35.77 6.29 -4.76
CA GLU A 314 36.07 6.86 -3.45
C GLU A 314 34.89 6.51 -2.53
N LEU A 315 35.00 5.96 -1.33
CA LEU A 315 36.03 5.55 -0.38
C LEU A 315 35.14 4.96 0.76
N GLU A 316 35.52 3.87 1.44
CA GLU A 316 34.83 3.28 2.64
C GLU A 316 33.96 2.02 2.49
N THR A 317 33.38 1.64 1.35
CA THR A 317 32.60 0.38 1.31
C THR A 317 33.50 -0.86 1.23
N GLU A 318 33.33 -1.81 2.14
CA GLU A 318 34.09 -3.06 2.17
C GLU A 318 33.46 -4.13 1.26
N ILE A 319 32.13 -4.13 1.21
CA ILE A 319 31.32 -5.06 0.43
C ILE A 319 30.39 -4.26 -0.49
N LEU A 320 30.40 -4.60 -1.76
CA LEU A 320 29.52 -3.99 -2.78
C LEU A 320 28.63 -5.07 -3.38
N VAL A 321 27.31 -4.90 -3.26
CA VAL A 321 26.31 -5.77 -3.87
C VAL A 321 25.79 -5.04 -5.11
N LEU A 322 26.05 -5.57 -6.31
CA LEU A 322 25.50 -5.05 -7.55
C LEU A 322 24.32 -5.93 -7.98
N ILE A 323 23.24 -5.30 -8.40
CA ILE A 323 22.05 -5.99 -8.88
C ILE A 323 21.69 -5.43 -10.25
N ASP A 324 21.53 -6.33 -11.21
CA ASP A 324 21.23 -6.03 -12.61
C ASP A 324 20.03 -6.85 -13.04
N VAL A 325 18.90 -6.17 -13.26
CA VAL A 325 17.75 -6.81 -13.89
C VAL A 325 18.02 -6.93 -15.38
N ALA A 326 18.23 -8.17 -15.83
CA ALA A 326 18.52 -8.44 -17.23
C ALA A 326 17.26 -8.39 -18.11
N ALA A 327 16.13 -8.88 -17.61
CA ALA A 327 14.87 -8.89 -18.34
C ALA A 327 13.68 -8.99 -17.37
N ALA A 328 12.54 -8.38 -17.72
CA ALA A 328 11.31 -8.52 -16.97
C ALA A 328 10.10 -8.52 -17.92
N LYS A 329 9.22 -9.52 -17.79
CA LYS A 329 7.96 -9.62 -18.54
C LYS A 329 6.78 -9.89 -17.63
N VAL A 330 5.63 -9.41 -18.06
CA VAL A 330 4.34 -9.87 -17.60
C VAL A 330 3.91 -11.03 -18.49
N ASP A 331 3.43 -12.09 -17.87
CA ASP A 331 2.71 -13.17 -18.51
C ASP A 331 1.28 -13.18 -17.98
N ARG A 332 0.33 -13.49 -18.84
CA ARG A 332 -1.08 -13.53 -18.47
C ARG A 332 -1.68 -14.80 -19.04
N ASP A 333 -2.09 -15.70 -18.16
CA ASP A 333 -2.85 -16.88 -18.52
C ASP A 333 -4.33 -16.69 -18.20
N ILE A 334 -5.20 -17.28 -19.02
CA ILE A 334 -6.64 -17.29 -18.79
C ILE A 334 -7.08 -18.74 -18.69
N ASP A 335 -7.24 -19.21 -17.45
CA ASP A 335 -7.48 -20.62 -17.16
C ASP A 335 -8.89 -21.08 -17.58
N ALA A 336 -9.89 -20.22 -17.38
CA ALA A 336 -11.29 -20.59 -17.58
C ALA A 336 -12.21 -19.39 -17.84
N TYR A 337 -13.30 -19.66 -18.57
CA TYR A 337 -14.43 -18.75 -18.74
C TYR A 337 -15.72 -19.35 -18.18
N GLU A 338 -16.39 -18.62 -17.31
CA GLU A 338 -17.69 -19.00 -16.76
C GLU A 338 -18.80 -18.03 -17.22
N PRO A 339 -19.91 -18.51 -17.81
CA PRO A 339 -21.02 -17.65 -18.19
C PRO A 339 -21.86 -17.24 -16.98
N VAL A 340 -22.34 -16.00 -16.98
CA VAL A 340 -23.18 -15.41 -15.93
C VAL A 340 -24.36 -14.71 -16.58
N SER A 341 -25.57 -15.16 -16.24
CA SER A 341 -26.81 -14.54 -16.71
C SER A 341 -27.19 -13.32 -15.86
N SER A 342 -27.53 -12.23 -16.54
CA SER A 342 -28.00 -10.98 -15.93
C SER A 342 -29.03 -10.28 -16.82
N GLU A 343 -29.47 -9.09 -16.43
CA GLU A 343 -30.38 -8.24 -17.20
C GLU A 343 -29.79 -6.84 -17.39
N HIS A 344 -29.92 -6.27 -18.60
CA HIS A 344 -29.55 -4.87 -18.84
C HIS A 344 -30.76 -4.04 -19.29
N GLN A 345 -30.75 -2.76 -18.96
CA GLN A 345 -31.82 -1.84 -19.32
C GLN A 345 -31.77 -1.56 -20.83
N ILE A 346 -32.89 -1.77 -21.52
CA ILE A 346 -33.05 -1.52 -22.96
C ILE A 346 -33.91 -0.29 -23.27
N GLY A 347 -34.46 0.36 -22.25
CA GLY A 347 -35.26 1.57 -22.38
C GLY A 347 -36.07 1.89 -21.12
N THR A 348 -36.98 2.85 -21.23
CA THR A 348 -37.97 3.17 -20.20
C THR A 348 -39.38 3.06 -20.78
N GLN A 349 -40.32 2.57 -19.98
CA GLN A 349 -41.74 2.54 -20.29
C GLN A 349 -42.47 3.56 -19.43
N SER A 350 -43.22 4.44 -20.09
CA SER A 350 -44.01 5.47 -19.44
C SER A 350 -45.39 4.94 -19.05
N TYR A 351 -45.83 5.19 -17.82
CA TYR A 351 -47.17 4.84 -17.35
C TYR A 351 -47.81 6.01 -16.59
N PRO A 352 -49.16 6.11 -16.59
CA PRO A 352 -49.85 7.21 -15.91
C PRO A 352 -49.53 7.26 -14.41
N ASN A 353 -49.27 8.46 -13.87
CA ASN A 353 -49.03 8.67 -12.45
C ASN A 353 -50.37 8.83 -11.70
N PRO A 354 -50.80 7.88 -10.85
CA PRO A 354 -52.06 8.04 -10.10
C PRO A 354 -52.04 9.25 -9.16
N GLY A 355 -50.85 9.66 -8.68
CA GLY A 355 -50.69 10.84 -7.84
C GLY A 355 -51.05 12.15 -8.56
N TYR A 356 -50.82 12.23 -9.87
CA TYR A 356 -51.20 13.40 -10.67
C TYR A 356 -52.72 13.53 -10.79
N ALA A 357 -53.42 12.42 -11.02
CA ALA A 357 -54.88 12.40 -11.05
C ALA A 357 -55.47 12.84 -9.70
N ASN A 358 -54.87 12.41 -8.59
CA ASN A 358 -55.27 12.83 -7.25
C ASN A 358 -55.02 14.33 -7.02
N ALA A 359 -53.86 14.84 -7.45
CA ALA A 359 -53.54 16.27 -7.34
C ALA A 359 -54.49 17.14 -8.19
N GLN A 360 -54.85 16.69 -9.39
CA GLN A 360 -55.84 17.35 -10.23
C GLN A 360 -57.23 17.38 -9.58
N ASN A 361 -57.63 16.30 -8.93
CA ASN A 361 -58.87 16.25 -8.16
C ASN A 361 -58.84 17.21 -6.97
N ALA A 362 -57.70 17.31 -6.27
CA ALA A 362 -57.52 18.24 -5.15
C ALA A 362 -57.63 19.71 -5.60
N VAL A 363 -57.04 20.08 -6.74
CA VAL A 363 -57.20 21.42 -7.34
C VAL A 363 -58.67 21.70 -7.64
N THR A 364 -59.36 20.74 -8.26
CA THR A 364 -60.78 20.89 -8.59
C THR A 364 -61.63 21.11 -7.34
N GLN A 365 -61.34 20.38 -6.26
CA GLN A 365 -62.03 20.54 -4.98
C GLN A 365 -61.73 21.89 -4.31
N ALA A 366 -60.45 22.29 -4.25
CA ALA A 366 -60.05 23.56 -3.69
C ALA A 366 -60.63 24.75 -4.46
N GLN A 367 -60.77 24.64 -5.79
CA GLN A 367 -61.44 25.65 -6.61
C GLN A 367 -62.93 25.78 -6.28
N MET A 368 -63.63 24.66 -6.08
CA MET A 368 -65.03 24.67 -5.65
C MET A 368 -65.17 25.26 -4.24
N ASN A 369 -64.27 24.92 -3.32
CA ASN A 369 -64.23 25.50 -1.97
C ASN A 369 -64.05 27.02 -2.03
N LEU A 370 -63.11 27.50 -2.83
CA LEU A 370 -62.83 28.93 -3.01
C LEU A 370 -64.03 29.69 -3.60
N GLN A 371 -64.65 29.18 -4.67
CA GLN A 371 -65.86 29.79 -5.23
C GLN A 371 -67.01 29.83 -4.22
N GLY A 372 -67.18 28.75 -3.44
CA GLY A 372 -68.15 28.68 -2.36
C GLY A 372 -67.88 29.72 -1.27
N ALA A 373 -66.63 29.89 -0.85
CA ALA A 373 -66.21 30.89 0.12
C ALA A 373 -66.46 32.32 -0.38
N GLN A 374 -66.13 32.61 -1.64
CA GLN A 374 -66.38 33.92 -2.26
C GLN A 374 -67.87 34.25 -2.37
N LEU A 375 -68.72 33.26 -2.70
CA LEU A 375 -70.17 33.46 -2.74
C LEU A 375 -70.74 33.75 -1.34
N ARG A 376 -70.26 33.03 -0.31
CA ARG A 376 -70.62 33.30 1.09
C ARG A 376 -70.16 34.69 1.52
N GLN A 377 -68.98 35.14 1.10
CA GLN A 377 -68.49 36.49 1.36
C GLN A 377 -69.36 37.57 0.70
N MET A 378 -69.80 37.37 -0.55
CA MET A 378 -70.66 38.33 -1.26
C MET A 378 -72.07 38.45 -0.68
N THR A 379 -72.54 37.40 0.00
CA THR A 379 -73.86 37.35 0.64
C THR A 379 -73.80 37.72 2.13
N ALA A 380 -72.64 37.55 2.78
CA ALA A 380 -72.38 38.01 4.14
C ALA A 380 -72.46 39.55 4.20
N GLY A 381 -73.33 40.07 5.06
CA GLY A 381 -73.45 41.53 5.24
C GLY A 381 -74.59 42.21 4.48
N LYS A 382 -75.23 41.56 3.49
CA LYS A 382 -76.34 42.16 2.72
C LYS A 382 -77.72 41.83 3.30
N GLY A 383 -78.04 42.48 4.42
CA GLY A 383 -79.39 42.56 4.97
C GLY A 383 -79.62 43.96 5.56
N PRO A 384 -80.86 44.50 5.56
CA PRO A 384 -81.12 45.82 6.14
C PRO A 384 -80.81 45.78 7.64
N CYS A 385 -79.72 46.42 8.05
CA CYS A 385 -79.34 46.49 9.45
C CYS A 385 -79.89 47.78 10.09
N THR A 386 -80.76 47.63 11.10
CA THR A 386 -81.18 48.72 11.98
C THR A 386 -80.90 48.34 13.43
N GLY A 387 -80.20 49.22 14.18
CA GLY A 387 -79.88 49.04 15.60
C GLY A 387 -78.67 48.14 15.92
N PHE A 388 -78.64 47.55 17.13
CA PHE A 388 -77.52 46.77 17.68
C PHE A 388 -77.10 45.53 16.85
N GLY A 389 -77.88 45.13 15.83
CA GLY A 389 -77.56 44.02 14.93
C GLY A 389 -76.37 44.26 13.99
N CYS A 390 -75.86 45.49 13.87
CA CYS A 390 -74.80 45.80 12.91
C CYS A 390 -73.42 45.28 13.34
N ILE A 391 -73.20 45.05 14.65
CA ILE A 391 -71.95 44.50 15.16
C ILE A 391 -71.78 43.03 14.75
N LEU A 392 -72.87 42.24 14.78
CA LEU A 392 -72.88 40.85 14.31
C LEU A 392 -72.69 40.74 12.79
N HIS A 393 -73.23 41.69 12.04
CA HIS A 393 -73.03 41.77 10.58
C HIS A 393 -71.57 42.02 10.20
N ILE A 394 -70.85 42.86 10.94
CA ILE A 394 -69.42 43.12 10.72
C ILE A 394 -68.57 41.89 11.07
N ALA A 395 -68.90 41.20 12.18
CA ALA A 395 -68.22 39.96 12.55
C ALA A 395 -68.43 38.84 11.52
N ALA A 396 -69.65 38.67 10.99
CA ALA A 396 -69.95 37.70 9.94
C ALA A 396 -69.20 38.00 8.63
N ALA A 397 -69.05 39.28 8.26
CA ALA A 397 -68.26 39.69 7.11
C ALA A 397 -66.76 39.39 7.30
N ALA A 398 -66.21 39.63 8.50
CA ALA A 398 -64.81 39.33 8.81
C ALA A 398 -64.49 37.82 8.77
N VAL A 399 -65.38 36.98 9.30
CA VAL A 399 -65.24 35.51 9.22
C VAL A 399 -65.31 35.02 7.78
N ALA A 400 -66.18 35.59 6.96
CA ALA A 400 -66.27 35.24 5.55
C ALA A 400 -65.02 35.67 4.73
N ILE A 401 -64.37 36.78 5.09
CA ILE A 401 -63.08 37.19 4.50
C ILE A 401 -61.98 36.18 4.87
N ALA A 402 -61.88 35.78 6.14
CA ALA A 402 -60.87 34.81 6.58
C ALA A 402 -61.04 33.44 5.90
N ALA A 403 -62.29 32.99 5.71
CA ALA A 403 -62.58 31.74 5.00
C ALA A 403 -62.19 31.78 3.51
N VAL A 404 -62.23 32.95 2.87
CA VAL A 404 -61.73 33.10 1.49
C VAL A 404 -60.21 33.02 1.46
N ALA A 405 -59.50 33.68 2.39
CA ALA A 405 -58.05 33.61 2.48
C ALA A 405 -57.54 32.18 2.71
N GLU A 406 -58.20 31.41 3.60
CA GLU A 406 -57.86 30.01 3.84
C GLU A 406 -58.11 29.13 2.61
N ALA A 407 -59.22 29.35 1.88
CA ALA A 407 -59.50 28.62 0.64
C ALA A 407 -58.57 29.01 -0.51
N GLU A 408 -58.08 30.25 -0.56
CA GLU A 408 -57.04 30.70 -1.51
C GLU A 408 -55.70 30.01 -1.20
N GLU A 409 -55.34 29.86 0.08
CA GLU A 409 -54.16 29.12 0.50
C GLU A 409 -54.25 27.64 0.14
N GLU A 410 -55.39 26.99 0.40
CA GLU A 410 -55.66 25.60 0.02
C GLU A 410 -55.57 25.41 -1.52
N MET A 411 -56.16 26.33 -2.29
CA MET A 411 -56.10 26.30 -3.76
C MET A 411 -54.69 26.50 -4.29
N ASN A 412 -53.93 27.44 -3.73
CA ASN A 412 -52.53 27.67 -4.10
C ASN A 412 -51.67 26.45 -3.76
N GLY A 413 -51.89 25.83 -2.59
CA GLY A 413 -51.21 24.60 -2.17
C GLY A 413 -51.53 23.40 -3.09
N ALA A 414 -52.81 23.22 -3.44
CA ALA A 414 -53.24 22.16 -4.36
C ALA A 414 -52.67 22.38 -5.77
N MET A 415 -52.69 23.62 -6.29
CA MET A 415 -52.10 23.95 -7.60
C MET A 415 -50.60 23.70 -7.62
N SER A 416 -49.88 24.10 -6.57
CA SER A 416 -48.44 23.84 -6.42
C SER A 416 -48.14 22.33 -6.42
N THR A 417 -48.95 21.54 -5.71
CA THR A 417 -48.80 20.08 -5.65
C THR A 417 -49.03 19.43 -7.02
N MET A 418 -50.05 19.86 -7.77
CA MET A 418 -50.31 19.36 -9.13
C MET A 418 -49.20 19.74 -10.11
N GLN A 419 -48.67 20.97 -10.04
CA GLN A 419 -47.58 21.43 -10.91
C GLN A 419 -46.27 20.69 -10.68
N THR A 420 -46.01 20.27 -9.45
CA THR A 420 -44.79 19.54 -9.07
C THR A 420 -44.93 18.02 -9.20
N THR A 421 -46.14 17.52 -9.39
CA THR A 421 -46.40 16.09 -9.62
C THR A 421 -46.35 15.79 -11.12
N PRO A 422 -45.49 14.89 -11.62
CA PRO A 422 -45.43 14.57 -13.03
C PRO A 422 -46.64 13.73 -13.47
N MET A 423 -47.16 13.96 -14.67
CA MET A 423 -48.32 13.24 -15.22
C MET A 423 -48.02 11.76 -15.52
N MET A 424 -46.78 11.46 -15.88
CA MET A 424 -46.32 10.10 -16.20
C MET A 424 -45.13 9.75 -15.32
N LEU A 425 -45.04 8.48 -14.94
CA LEU A 425 -43.87 7.90 -14.29
C LEU A 425 -43.14 7.01 -15.31
N GLU A 426 -41.82 7.02 -15.26
CA GLU A 426 -40.98 6.16 -16.09
C GLU A 426 -40.51 4.95 -15.28
N ARG A 427 -40.61 3.75 -15.87
CA ARG A 427 -40.04 2.52 -15.33
C ARG A 427 -39.00 1.95 -16.30
N PRO A 428 -37.81 1.56 -15.84
CA PRO A 428 -36.83 0.90 -16.70
C PRO A 428 -37.34 -0.47 -17.19
N VAL A 429 -37.07 -0.79 -18.44
CA VAL A 429 -37.37 -2.10 -19.05
C VAL A 429 -36.06 -2.86 -19.23
N TYR A 430 -36.02 -4.11 -18.77
CA TYR A 430 -34.82 -4.93 -18.77
C TYR A 430 -34.93 -6.11 -19.74
N LYS A 431 -33.79 -6.55 -20.29
CA LYS A 431 -33.67 -7.75 -21.14
C LYS A 431 -32.52 -8.63 -20.64
N SER A 432 -32.75 -9.93 -20.59
CA SER A 432 -31.74 -10.92 -20.19
C SER A 432 -30.59 -11.01 -21.21
N TYR A 433 -29.38 -11.19 -20.70
CA TYR A 433 -28.17 -11.44 -21.48
C TYR A 433 -27.14 -12.18 -20.60
N ASP A 434 -26.11 -12.73 -21.23
CA ASP A 434 -25.00 -13.38 -20.52
C ASP A 434 -23.70 -12.58 -20.72
N PHE A 435 -22.93 -12.44 -19.64
CA PHE A 435 -21.53 -12.02 -19.68
C PHE A 435 -20.63 -13.14 -19.16
N ARG A 436 -19.31 -13.03 -19.33
CA ARG A 436 -18.36 -14.07 -18.92
C ARG A 436 -17.48 -13.58 -17.79
N LYS A 437 -17.18 -14.43 -16.81
CA LYS A 437 -16.09 -14.25 -15.86
C LYS A 437 -14.88 -15.00 -16.39
N ALA A 438 -13.74 -14.33 -16.48
CA ALA A 438 -12.46 -14.95 -16.78
C ALA A 438 -11.64 -15.07 -15.49
N SER A 439 -11.12 -16.26 -15.21
CA SER A 439 -10.07 -16.44 -14.21
C SER A 439 -8.74 -16.16 -14.90
N ILE A 440 -8.02 -15.16 -14.42
CA ILE A 440 -6.80 -14.65 -15.02
C ILE A 440 -5.67 -14.79 -14.01
N ASP A 441 -4.63 -15.54 -14.38
CA ASP A 441 -3.39 -15.61 -13.62
C ASP A 441 -2.35 -14.68 -14.26
N ALA A 442 -2.14 -13.52 -13.65
CA ALA A 442 -1.12 -12.57 -14.08
C ALA A 442 0.18 -12.88 -13.32
N SER A 443 1.28 -13.09 -14.05
CA SER A 443 2.60 -13.39 -13.50
C SER A 443 3.64 -12.39 -13.99
N LYS A 444 4.33 -11.74 -13.07
CA LYS A 444 5.56 -11.00 -13.34
C LYS A 444 6.75 -11.96 -13.23
N LEU A 445 7.59 -11.96 -14.24
CA LEU A 445 8.77 -12.80 -14.34
C LEU A 445 9.97 -11.91 -14.61
N ALA A 446 10.99 -11.97 -13.76
CA ALA A 446 12.22 -11.22 -13.92
C ALA A 446 13.44 -12.13 -13.79
N VAL A 447 14.44 -11.92 -14.65
CA VAL A 447 15.74 -12.58 -14.56
C VAL A 447 16.72 -11.57 -13.96
N VAL A 448 17.26 -11.89 -12.80
CA VAL A 448 18.04 -10.96 -11.99
C VAL A 448 19.45 -11.52 -11.83
N ASN A 449 20.43 -10.74 -12.26
CA ASN A 449 21.84 -11.02 -12.00
C ASN A 449 22.27 -10.28 -10.74
N TYR A 450 23.06 -10.94 -9.90
CA TYR A 450 23.66 -10.31 -8.72
C TYR A 450 25.17 -10.54 -8.68
N TYR A 451 25.89 -9.58 -8.12
CA TYR A 451 27.33 -9.65 -7.89
C TYR A 451 27.64 -9.15 -6.49
N ILE A 452 28.25 -10.00 -5.66
CA ILE A 452 28.70 -9.63 -4.31
C ILE A 452 30.21 -9.53 -4.33
N ILE A 453 30.75 -8.33 -4.13
CA ILE A 453 32.16 -8.00 -4.29
C ILE A 453 32.75 -7.69 -2.92
N ASP A 454 33.74 -8.47 -2.49
CA ASP A 454 34.58 -8.17 -1.33
C ASP A 454 35.86 -7.47 -1.83
N LYS A 455 35.93 -6.16 -1.59
CA LYS A 455 37.07 -5.34 -2.04
C LYS A 455 38.35 -5.63 -1.26
N ASN A 456 38.22 -6.00 0.02
CA ASN A 456 39.35 -6.27 0.90
C ASN A 456 40.01 -7.61 0.55
N GLU A 457 39.21 -8.64 0.29
CA GLU A 457 39.71 -9.96 -0.13
C GLU A 457 40.04 -10.02 -1.63
N GLY A 458 39.63 -9.02 -2.42
CA GLY A 458 39.86 -8.96 -3.86
C GLY A 458 39.13 -10.07 -4.60
N ARG A 459 37.90 -10.37 -4.21
CA ARG A 459 37.11 -11.49 -4.70
C ARG A 459 35.65 -11.08 -4.89
N TYR A 460 34.94 -11.80 -5.74
CA TYR A 460 33.51 -11.61 -5.93
C TYR A 460 32.80 -12.92 -6.20
N VAL A 461 31.50 -12.90 -5.98
CA VAL A 461 30.57 -13.96 -6.34
C VAL A 461 29.56 -13.37 -7.29
N LYS A 462 29.14 -14.17 -8.28
CA LYS A 462 28.02 -13.83 -9.15
C LYS A 462 26.99 -14.95 -9.16
N GLY A 463 25.74 -14.60 -9.38
CA GLY A 463 24.67 -15.55 -9.62
C GLY A 463 23.54 -14.92 -10.42
N THR A 464 22.62 -15.78 -10.82
CA THR A 464 21.40 -15.39 -11.51
C THR A 464 20.27 -16.17 -10.86
N PHE A 465 19.15 -15.51 -10.60
CA PHE A 465 17.94 -16.17 -10.15
C PHE A 465 16.73 -15.61 -10.89
N ASP A 466 15.70 -16.44 -10.99
CA ASP A 466 14.43 -16.09 -11.60
C ASP A 466 13.47 -15.67 -10.50
N ALA A 467 13.03 -14.41 -10.55
CA ALA A 467 12.08 -13.84 -9.61
C ALA A 467 10.68 -13.86 -10.24
N LYS A 468 9.69 -14.33 -9.48
CA LYS A 468 8.30 -14.49 -9.95
C LYS A 468 7.31 -13.97 -8.91
N GLU A 469 6.39 -13.11 -9.35
CA GLU A 469 5.22 -12.67 -8.57
C GLU A 469 3.96 -13.03 -9.37
N THR A 470 3.02 -13.77 -8.77
CA THR A 470 1.77 -14.17 -9.43
C THR A 470 0.58 -13.70 -8.61
N GLN A 471 -0.42 -13.14 -9.28
CA GLN A 471 -1.70 -12.77 -8.70
C GLN A 471 -2.84 -13.22 -9.61
N SER A 472 -3.85 -13.86 -9.01
CA SER A 472 -5.05 -14.30 -9.69
C SER A 472 -6.16 -13.25 -9.59
N PHE A 473 -6.92 -13.07 -10.68
CA PHE A 473 -8.02 -12.12 -10.81
C PHE A 473 -9.23 -12.80 -11.44
N THR A 474 -10.44 -12.36 -11.08
CA THR A 474 -11.68 -12.78 -11.73
C THR A 474 -12.36 -11.58 -12.40
N VAL A 475 -12.19 -11.43 -13.72
CA VAL A 475 -12.63 -10.23 -14.46
C VAL A 475 -13.89 -10.51 -15.29
N PRO A 476 -14.92 -9.63 -15.26
CA PRO A 476 -16.10 -9.78 -16.11
C PRO A 476 -15.85 -9.20 -17.52
N TYR A 477 -15.92 -10.06 -18.54
CA TYR A 477 -15.89 -9.66 -19.95
C TYR A 477 -17.29 -9.68 -20.58
N GLY A 478 -17.62 -8.59 -21.29
CA GLY A 478 -18.88 -8.45 -22.02
C GLY A 478 -20.07 -7.97 -21.18
N MET A 479 -19.85 -7.56 -19.92
CA MET A 479 -20.87 -6.93 -19.08
C MET A 479 -21.33 -5.60 -19.70
N LYS A 480 -22.64 -5.36 -19.72
CA LYS A 480 -23.22 -4.11 -20.24
C LYS A 480 -23.15 -3.00 -19.20
N LEU A 481 -23.00 -1.75 -19.65
CA LEU A 481 -22.91 -0.59 -18.75
C LEU A 481 -24.22 -0.35 -18.01
N GLU A 482 -25.35 -0.73 -18.62
CA GLU A 482 -26.72 -0.61 -18.13
C GLU A 482 -27.23 -1.88 -17.43
N ASP A 483 -26.32 -2.75 -16.97
CA ASP A 483 -26.67 -3.95 -16.21
C ASP A 483 -27.35 -3.59 -14.88
N ARG A 484 -28.50 -4.23 -14.61
CA ARG A 484 -29.33 -4.00 -13.42
C ARG A 484 -28.60 -4.27 -12.10
N HIS A 485 -27.64 -5.18 -12.13
CA HIS A 485 -26.87 -5.66 -11.00
C HIS A 485 -25.39 -5.30 -11.11
N LYS A 486 -25.04 -4.34 -11.98
CA LYS A 486 -23.67 -3.88 -12.23
C LYS A 486 -22.88 -3.67 -10.95
N ASP A 487 -23.40 -2.85 -10.03
CA ASP A 487 -22.66 -2.51 -8.80
C ASP A 487 -22.43 -3.73 -7.90
N ARG A 488 -23.39 -4.66 -7.87
CA ARG A 488 -23.25 -5.93 -7.15
C ARG A 488 -22.19 -6.83 -7.79
N HIS A 489 -22.12 -6.87 -9.11
CA HIS A 489 -21.13 -7.66 -9.82
C HIS A 489 -19.72 -7.06 -9.70
N LEU A 490 -19.59 -5.74 -9.85
CA LEU A 490 -18.31 -5.03 -9.70
C LEU A 490 -17.79 -5.05 -8.25
N ALA A 491 -18.68 -5.14 -7.25
CA ALA A 491 -18.25 -5.31 -5.85
C ALA A 491 -17.75 -6.73 -5.53
N ALA A 492 -18.00 -7.71 -6.40
CA ALA A 492 -17.69 -9.12 -6.17
C ALA A 492 -16.65 -9.70 -7.15
N LEU A 493 -16.16 -8.89 -8.10
CA LEU A 493 -15.26 -9.30 -9.18
C LEU A 493 -14.19 -8.23 -9.36
N ASP A 494 -13.03 -8.66 -9.83
CA ASP A 494 -11.93 -7.78 -10.18
C ASP A 494 -12.19 -7.08 -11.53
N THR A 495 -11.43 -6.03 -11.78
CA THR A 495 -11.51 -5.23 -13.00
C THR A 495 -10.23 -5.35 -13.81
N GLU A 496 -10.34 -5.14 -15.12
CA GLU A 496 -9.18 -5.06 -16.02
C GLU A 496 -8.19 -3.96 -15.58
N ALA A 497 -8.69 -2.91 -14.91
CA ALA A 497 -7.86 -1.86 -14.35
C ALA A 497 -7.01 -2.34 -13.16
N GLU A 498 -7.54 -3.24 -12.33
CA GLU A 498 -6.80 -3.85 -11.21
C GLU A 498 -5.75 -4.84 -11.70
N VAL A 499 -6.08 -5.66 -12.72
CA VAL A 499 -5.09 -6.54 -13.39
C VAL A 499 -3.94 -5.69 -13.92
N LYS A 500 -4.26 -4.65 -14.70
CA LYS A 500 -3.26 -3.74 -15.25
C LYS A 500 -2.46 -3.01 -14.17
N ALA A 501 -3.10 -2.59 -13.08
CA ALA A 501 -2.43 -1.94 -11.96
C ALA A 501 -1.42 -2.88 -11.31
N PHE A 502 -1.74 -4.18 -11.16
CA PHE A 502 -0.77 -5.18 -10.74
C PHE A 502 0.36 -5.29 -11.75
N GLU A 503 0.08 -5.47 -13.04
CA GLU A 503 1.07 -5.62 -14.12
C GLU A 503 2.07 -4.44 -14.18
N GLU A 504 1.62 -3.21 -13.94
CA GLU A 504 2.45 -1.99 -13.96
C GLU A 504 3.16 -1.68 -12.62
N LYS A 505 2.71 -2.27 -11.51
CA LYS A 505 3.27 -2.02 -10.17
C LYS A 505 4.71 -2.50 -10.08
N SER A 506 5.56 -1.76 -9.35
CA SER A 506 6.92 -2.18 -9.08
C SER A 506 6.96 -3.58 -8.42
N PHE A 507 7.91 -4.39 -8.86
CA PHE A 507 8.18 -5.69 -8.26
C PHE A 507 9.38 -5.56 -7.31
N GLY A 508 9.13 -5.82 -6.02
CA GLY A 508 10.14 -5.76 -4.97
C GLY A 508 11.01 -7.00 -4.97
N ILE A 509 12.33 -6.81 -5.00
CA ILE A 509 13.31 -7.88 -4.78
C ILE A 509 13.95 -7.65 -3.41
N SER A 510 13.75 -8.60 -2.51
CA SER A 510 14.39 -8.63 -1.20
C SER A 510 15.90 -8.92 -1.32
N LEU A 511 16.73 -8.11 -0.65
CA LEU A 511 18.16 -8.39 -0.54
C LEU A 511 18.38 -9.67 0.25
N THR A 512 17.54 -9.97 1.24
CA THR A 512 17.57 -11.22 2.00
C THR A 512 17.41 -12.44 1.10
N SER A 513 16.48 -12.43 0.13
CA SER A 513 16.32 -13.57 -0.79
C SER A 513 17.55 -13.80 -1.69
N ILE A 514 18.18 -12.73 -2.19
CA ILE A 514 19.44 -12.80 -2.95
C ILE A 514 20.54 -13.43 -2.08
N ILE A 515 20.55 -13.04 -0.81
CA ILE A 515 21.52 -13.45 0.19
C ILE A 515 21.32 -14.92 0.62
N GLU A 516 20.08 -15.38 0.76
CA GLU A 516 19.73 -16.77 1.06
C GLU A 516 20.18 -17.70 -0.07
N GLU A 517 19.90 -17.35 -1.33
CA GLU A 517 20.34 -18.08 -2.53
C GLU A 517 21.87 -18.24 -2.56
N TYR A 518 22.60 -17.18 -2.19
CA TYR A 518 24.05 -17.22 -2.05
C TYR A 518 24.51 -18.20 -0.96
N THR A 519 23.83 -18.24 0.19
CA THR A 519 24.19 -19.18 1.27
C THR A 519 23.84 -20.63 1.00
N ALA A 520 22.76 -20.87 0.25
CA ALA A 520 22.30 -22.21 -0.11
C ALA A 520 23.26 -22.93 -1.07
N THR A 521 23.99 -22.16 -1.89
CA THR A 521 24.72 -22.71 -3.04
C THR A 521 26.23 -22.96 -2.77
N GLU A 522 26.73 -22.71 -1.54
CA GLU A 522 28.18 -22.81 -1.18
C GLU A 522 29.12 -22.26 -2.28
N VAL A 523 28.80 -21.07 -2.81
CA VAL A 523 29.46 -20.56 -4.03
C VAL A 523 30.94 -20.25 -3.78
N SER A 524 31.82 -20.85 -4.59
CA SER A 524 33.26 -20.56 -4.58
C SER A 524 33.54 -19.13 -5.07
N MET A 525 34.23 -18.33 -4.25
CA MET A 525 34.53 -16.94 -4.60
C MET A 525 35.57 -16.86 -5.74
N THR A 526 35.28 -16.04 -6.75
CA THR A 526 36.16 -15.80 -7.90
C THR A 526 37.14 -14.67 -7.59
N LYS A 527 38.39 -14.79 -8.03
CA LYS A 527 39.39 -13.71 -7.90
C LYS A 527 39.03 -12.52 -8.77
N LEU A 528 38.95 -11.33 -8.19
CA LEU A 528 38.71 -10.08 -8.90
C LEU A 528 40.00 -9.66 -9.63
N LYS A 529 40.00 -9.69 -10.97
CA LYS A 529 41.16 -9.27 -11.78
C LYS A 529 41.30 -7.74 -11.82
N SER A 530 40.22 -7.05 -12.16
CA SER A 530 40.07 -5.59 -12.10
C SER A 530 38.60 -5.23 -12.22
N LEU A 531 38.22 -4.03 -11.76
CA LEU A 531 36.84 -3.51 -11.92
C LEU A 531 36.44 -3.38 -13.40
N ARG A 532 37.39 -3.03 -14.27
CA ARG A 532 37.15 -2.97 -15.73
C ARG A 532 36.87 -4.34 -16.34
N ALA A 533 37.56 -5.39 -15.89
CA ALA A 533 37.29 -6.76 -16.33
C ALA A 533 35.93 -7.25 -15.82
N LEU A 534 35.58 -6.92 -14.58
CA LEU A 534 34.26 -7.24 -14.01
C LEU A 534 33.15 -6.53 -14.79
N ARG A 535 33.32 -5.26 -15.17
CA ARG A 535 32.39 -4.54 -16.03
C ARG A 535 32.13 -5.26 -17.35
N THR A 536 33.18 -5.72 -18.04
CA THR A 536 33.04 -6.49 -19.28
C THR A 536 32.23 -7.77 -19.06
N GLN A 537 32.52 -8.46 -17.96
CA GLN A 537 31.80 -9.68 -17.60
C GLN A 537 30.32 -9.44 -17.26
N ILE A 538 30.00 -8.35 -16.53
CA ILE A 538 28.62 -7.97 -16.24
C ILE A 538 27.83 -7.76 -17.53
N LEU A 539 28.43 -7.08 -18.53
CA LEU A 539 27.79 -6.87 -19.83
C LEU A 539 27.60 -8.18 -20.62
N GLU A 540 28.56 -9.10 -20.56
CA GLU A 540 28.43 -10.44 -21.16
C GLU A 540 27.30 -11.25 -20.51
N ASP A 541 27.27 -11.29 -19.17
CA ASP A 541 26.26 -12.00 -18.38
C ASP A 541 24.84 -11.43 -18.62
N LYS A 542 24.72 -10.10 -18.72
CA LYS A 542 23.49 -9.40 -19.12
C LYS A 542 23.02 -9.85 -20.50
N ASN A 543 23.90 -9.83 -21.50
CA ASN A 543 23.56 -10.26 -22.86
C ASN A 543 23.14 -11.73 -22.94
N ILE A 544 23.78 -12.62 -22.16
CA ILE A 544 23.40 -14.03 -22.06
C ILE A 544 21.99 -14.17 -21.46
N ALA A 545 21.69 -13.45 -20.39
CA ALA A 545 20.38 -13.49 -19.74
C ALA A 545 19.27 -12.95 -20.65
N ILE A 546 19.51 -11.85 -21.38
CA ILE A 546 18.59 -11.33 -22.40
C ILE A 546 18.39 -12.35 -23.52
N ALA A 547 19.47 -12.97 -24.03
CA ALA A 547 19.38 -13.97 -25.08
C ALA A 547 18.60 -15.22 -24.65
N ARG A 548 18.78 -15.70 -23.40
CA ARG A 548 17.99 -16.80 -22.83
C ARG A 548 16.51 -16.43 -22.72
N PHE A 549 16.22 -15.29 -22.12
CA PHE A 549 14.86 -14.77 -22.00
C PHE A 549 14.16 -14.65 -23.35
N GLN A 550 14.90 -14.29 -24.39
CA GLN A 550 14.36 -14.21 -25.74
C GLN A 550 14.30 -15.55 -26.47
N ALA A 551 15.22 -16.48 -26.22
CA ALA A 551 15.12 -17.84 -26.75
C ALA A 551 13.80 -18.52 -26.31
N ASP A 552 13.36 -18.23 -25.09
CA ASP A 552 12.06 -18.69 -24.58
C ASP A 552 10.87 -17.99 -25.24
N ARG A 553 11.02 -16.74 -25.72
CA ARG A 553 10.05 -16.08 -26.60
C ARG A 553 10.09 -16.60 -28.05
N ILE A 554 11.26 -17.00 -28.53
CA ILE A 554 11.52 -17.38 -29.93
C ILE A 554 11.00 -18.78 -30.25
N ARG A 555 10.93 -19.71 -29.28
CA ARG A 555 10.32 -21.04 -29.49
C ARG A 555 8.84 -21.00 -29.90
N ALA A 556 8.18 -19.84 -29.80
CA ALA A 556 6.80 -19.64 -30.19
C ALA A 556 6.59 -19.02 -31.59
N ALA A 557 7.65 -18.74 -32.38
CA ALA A 557 7.48 -18.06 -33.68
C ALA A 557 8.53 -18.45 -34.74
N GLU A 558 8.32 -19.58 -35.41
CA GLU A 558 8.91 -19.88 -36.72
C GLU A 558 7.89 -19.54 -37.82
N ASP A 559 7.97 -18.35 -38.42
CA ASP A 559 7.42 -18.13 -39.77
C ASP A 559 8.13 -17.00 -40.53
N THR A 560 8.16 -17.13 -41.86
CA THR A 560 8.95 -16.38 -42.88
C THR A 560 8.46 -14.94 -43.17
N THR A 561 7.94 -14.26 -42.14
CA THR A 561 7.31 -12.93 -42.20
C THR A 561 8.37 -11.80 -42.25
N TYR A 562 7.96 -10.54 -42.48
CA TYR A 562 8.81 -9.32 -42.35
C TYR A 562 9.70 -9.29 -41.09
N ALA A 563 9.31 -10.04 -40.05
CA ALA A 563 10.11 -10.35 -38.87
C ALA A 563 11.52 -10.93 -39.18
N ASP A 564 11.66 -11.75 -40.22
CA ASP A 564 12.93 -12.35 -40.62
C ASP A 564 13.89 -11.32 -41.26
N LEU A 565 13.36 -10.36 -42.04
CA LEU A 565 14.17 -9.26 -42.58
C LEU A 565 14.68 -8.35 -41.46
N ALA A 566 13.86 -8.11 -40.44
CA ALA A 566 14.25 -7.29 -39.29
C ALA A 566 15.43 -7.87 -38.50
N ARG A 567 15.69 -9.19 -38.56
CA ARG A 567 16.88 -9.83 -37.94
C ARG A 567 18.20 -9.39 -38.55
N SER A 568 18.18 -8.84 -39.76
CA SER A 568 19.37 -8.34 -40.44
C SER A 568 19.65 -6.87 -40.12
N VAL A 569 18.76 -6.21 -39.36
CA VAL A 569 18.80 -4.77 -39.04
C VAL A 569 19.22 -4.56 -37.59
N VAL A 570 19.95 -3.47 -37.32
CA VAL A 570 20.43 -3.08 -35.99
C VAL A 570 20.19 -1.60 -35.74
N VAL A 571 19.85 -1.23 -34.50
CA VAL A 571 19.89 0.15 -34.03
C VAL A 571 21.35 0.57 -33.92
N VAL A 572 21.68 1.78 -34.39
CA VAL A 572 23.02 2.35 -34.26
C VAL A 572 22.92 3.61 -33.39
N TYR A 573 23.62 3.58 -32.26
CA TYR A 573 23.72 4.69 -31.32
C TYR A 573 25.05 5.40 -31.49
N ASN A 574 24.99 6.70 -31.76
CA ASN A 574 26.14 7.57 -31.77
C ASN A 574 26.35 8.13 -30.36
N PRO A 575 27.55 7.97 -29.75
CA PRO A 575 27.86 8.51 -28.43
C PRO A 575 27.63 10.02 -28.26
N GLN A 576 27.56 10.77 -29.37
CA GLN A 576 27.28 12.21 -29.37
C GLN A 576 25.77 12.55 -29.35
N GLY A 577 24.89 11.57 -29.13
CA GLY A 577 23.45 11.77 -28.99
C GLY A 577 22.63 11.55 -30.27
N GLY A 578 23.20 10.86 -31.26
CA GLY A 578 22.52 10.50 -32.51
C GLY A 578 21.99 9.06 -32.51
N LEU A 579 20.90 8.82 -33.25
CA LEU A 579 20.31 7.48 -33.43
C LEU A 579 19.99 7.26 -34.91
N GLY A 580 20.36 6.09 -35.42
CA GLY A 580 20.03 5.67 -36.78
C GLY A 580 19.83 4.17 -36.90
N THR A 581 19.84 3.69 -38.14
CA THR A 581 19.69 2.29 -38.50
C THR A 581 20.97 1.82 -39.19
N GLY A 582 21.35 0.57 -38.95
CA GLY A 582 22.30 -0.15 -39.76
C GLY A 582 21.79 -1.55 -40.09
N PHE A 583 22.48 -2.27 -40.96
CA PHE A 583 22.15 -3.66 -41.27
C PHE A 583 23.38 -4.47 -41.69
N TYR A 584 23.33 -5.77 -41.45
CA TYR A 584 24.40 -6.71 -41.77
C TYR A 584 24.53 -6.86 -43.30
N VAL A 585 25.70 -6.50 -43.84
CA VAL A 585 26.08 -6.73 -45.25
C VAL A 585 26.94 -7.97 -45.41
N ASN A 586 27.62 -8.36 -44.34
CA ASN A 586 28.27 -9.65 -44.14
C ASN A 586 28.02 -10.09 -42.68
N ASP A 587 28.51 -11.27 -42.28
CA ASP A 587 28.34 -11.82 -40.94
C ASP A 587 28.83 -10.89 -39.83
N ASP A 588 29.95 -10.19 -40.01
CA ASP A 588 30.56 -9.29 -39.01
C ASP A 588 30.60 -7.80 -39.42
N LEU A 589 29.97 -7.44 -40.55
CA LEU A 589 30.00 -6.09 -41.11
C LEU A 589 28.60 -5.50 -41.23
N ILE A 590 28.46 -4.28 -40.72
CA ILE A 590 27.21 -3.51 -40.70
C ILE A 590 27.39 -2.24 -41.54
N LEU A 591 26.46 -1.99 -42.45
CA LEU A 591 26.39 -0.75 -43.23
C LEU A 591 25.39 0.22 -42.57
N THR A 592 25.71 1.50 -42.58
CA THR A 592 24.84 2.61 -42.13
C THR A 592 25.18 3.89 -42.89
N ASN A 593 24.51 5.01 -42.58
CA ASN A 593 24.88 6.32 -43.11
C ASN A 593 26.08 6.91 -42.35
N PHE A 594 26.88 7.74 -43.01
CA PHE A 594 28.00 8.43 -42.37
C PHE A 594 27.52 9.47 -41.36
N HIS A 595 26.47 10.25 -41.67
CA HIS A 595 25.95 11.26 -40.74
C HIS A 595 25.41 10.65 -39.44
N VAL A 596 24.98 9.39 -39.44
CA VAL A 596 24.54 8.68 -38.23
C VAL A 596 25.72 8.51 -37.27
N ILE A 597 26.93 8.26 -37.79
CA ILE A 597 28.12 7.93 -37.00
C ILE A 597 29.19 9.04 -37.01
N GLU A 598 28.83 10.23 -37.44
CA GLU A 598 29.75 11.36 -37.52
C GLU A 598 30.36 11.67 -36.15
N GLY A 599 31.65 12.02 -36.15
CA GLY A 599 32.38 12.41 -34.94
C GLY A 599 32.85 11.26 -34.04
N THR A 600 32.53 9.99 -34.32
CA THR A 600 32.94 8.83 -33.48
C THR A 600 33.74 7.75 -34.23
N THR A 601 34.55 7.00 -33.48
CA THR A 601 35.30 5.82 -33.96
C THR A 601 34.64 4.50 -33.54
N PHE A 602 33.85 4.53 -32.47
CA PHE A 602 33.12 3.38 -31.93
C PHE A 602 31.65 3.74 -31.74
N VAL A 603 30.79 2.78 -32.01
CA VAL A 603 29.34 2.94 -31.90
C VAL A 603 28.76 1.80 -31.10
N GLU A 604 27.74 2.11 -30.32
CA GLU A 604 26.91 1.11 -29.67
C GLU A 604 25.81 0.68 -30.64
N MET A 605 25.45 -0.59 -30.61
CA MET A 605 24.45 -1.16 -31.50
C MET A 605 23.53 -2.09 -30.72
N LYS A 606 22.26 -2.09 -31.11
CA LYS A 606 21.26 -3.00 -30.55
C LYS A 606 20.64 -3.85 -31.66
N LEU A 607 20.63 -5.16 -31.48
CA LEU A 607 20.13 -6.12 -32.46
C LEU A 607 18.61 -6.31 -32.32
N LYS A 608 18.00 -6.97 -33.31
CA LYS A 608 16.56 -7.27 -33.28
C LYS A 608 16.13 -8.12 -32.09
N ASP A 609 17.04 -8.96 -31.62
CA ASP A 609 16.91 -9.73 -30.39
C ASP A 609 17.34 -8.92 -29.15
N GLY A 610 17.33 -7.59 -29.20
CA GLY A 610 17.66 -6.74 -28.07
C GLY A 610 19.10 -6.80 -27.57
N THR A 611 19.96 -7.64 -28.15
CA THR A 611 21.37 -7.75 -27.75
C THR A 611 22.09 -6.43 -27.99
N GLU A 612 22.76 -5.91 -26.97
CA GLU A 612 23.60 -4.70 -27.07
C GLU A 612 25.05 -5.11 -27.35
N THR A 613 25.67 -4.48 -28.35
CA THR A 613 27.06 -4.75 -28.76
C THR A 613 27.75 -3.48 -29.21
N PHE A 614 29.08 -3.54 -29.38
CA PHE A 614 29.88 -2.41 -29.86
C PHE A 614 30.50 -2.72 -31.22
N GLY A 615 30.59 -1.68 -32.04
CA GLY A 615 31.20 -1.74 -33.36
C GLY A 615 32.27 -0.67 -33.55
N LYS A 616 33.28 -0.98 -34.35
CA LYS A 616 34.31 -0.03 -34.78
C LYS A 616 34.02 0.43 -36.21
N VAL A 617 34.02 1.74 -36.45
CA VAL A 617 33.93 2.30 -37.80
C VAL A 617 35.22 1.99 -38.55
N ILE A 618 35.13 1.30 -39.70
CA ILE A 618 36.29 0.83 -40.47
C ILE A 618 36.43 1.51 -41.84
N ALA A 619 35.33 2.04 -42.40
CA ALA A 619 35.34 2.76 -43.68
C ALA A 619 34.19 3.78 -43.74
N LYS A 620 34.36 4.83 -44.55
CA LYS A 620 33.33 5.86 -44.78
C LYS A 620 33.50 6.54 -46.14
N ASP A 621 32.38 6.90 -46.76
CA ASP A 621 32.30 7.74 -47.96
C ASP A 621 31.33 8.90 -47.69
N VAL A 622 31.90 10.07 -47.41
CA VAL A 622 31.13 11.29 -47.07
C VAL A 622 30.27 11.76 -48.25
N ARG A 623 30.70 11.53 -49.50
CA ARG A 623 29.95 11.95 -50.69
C ARG A 623 28.67 11.12 -50.86
N LEU A 624 28.76 9.82 -50.61
CA LEU A 624 27.62 8.90 -50.66
C LEU A 624 26.81 8.88 -49.38
N ASP A 625 27.34 9.42 -48.30
CA ASP A 625 26.80 9.29 -46.95
C ASP A 625 26.71 7.84 -46.49
N LEU A 626 27.78 7.05 -46.68
CA LEU A 626 27.84 5.64 -46.27
C LEU A 626 29.01 5.40 -45.30
N ALA A 627 28.79 4.51 -44.33
CA ALA A 627 29.82 4.06 -43.40
C ALA A 627 29.70 2.55 -43.12
N LEU A 628 30.85 1.92 -42.87
CA LEU A 628 30.95 0.50 -42.58
C LEU A 628 31.51 0.29 -41.17
N ILE A 629 30.83 -0.55 -40.38
CA ILE A 629 31.14 -0.85 -38.99
C ILE A 629 31.47 -2.34 -38.88
N ARG A 630 32.54 -2.67 -38.16
CA ARG A 630 32.88 -4.05 -37.80
C ARG A 630 32.43 -4.35 -36.38
N THR A 631 31.73 -5.46 -36.19
CA THR A 631 31.22 -5.92 -34.90
C THR A 631 31.81 -7.28 -34.54
N GLN A 632 31.85 -7.60 -33.24
CA GLN A 632 32.20 -8.95 -32.77
C GLN A 632 30.99 -9.90 -32.82
N HIS A 633 29.78 -9.34 -32.87
CA HIS A 633 28.56 -10.12 -32.94
C HIS A 633 28.23 -10.48 -34.38
N ARG A 634 28.08 -11.78 -34.68
CA ARG A 634 27.72 -12.25 -36.02
C ARG A 634 26.21 -12.10 -36.26
N GLY A 635 25.82 -11.58 -37.40
CA GLY A 635 24.41 -11.40 -37.78
C GLY A 635 24.06 -12.05 -39.11
N LYS A 636 22.78 -11.97 -39.48
CA LYS A 636 22.27 -12.48 -40.76
C LYS A 636 22.50 -11.43 -41.86
N PRO A 637 23.32 -11.72 -42.88
CA PRO A 637 23.53 -10.79 -43.98
C PRO A 637 22.28 -10.68 -44.86
N VAL A 638 22.03 -9.46 -45.34
CA VAL A 638 20.99 -9.18 -46.32
C VAL A 638 21.38 -9.67 -47.73
N LYS A 639 20.39 -9.76 -48.62
CA LYS A 639 20.60 -9.94 -50.06
C LYS A 639 20.45 -8.60 -50.78
N PHE A 640 21.29 -8.32 -51.76
CA PHE A 640 21.21 -7.13 -52.61
C PHE A 640 20.48 -7.44 -53.92
N HIS A 641 19.65 -6.50 -54.39
CA HIS A 641 18.93 -6.67 -55.65
C HIS A 641 19.90 -6.73 -56.84
N HIS A 642 19.63 -7.65 -57.77
CA HIS A 642 20.41 -7.80 -59.00
C HIS A 642 19.85 -6.91 -60.11
N GLY A 643 20.68 -6.01 -60.63
CA GLY A 643 20.34 -5.14 -61.76
C GLY A 643 20.16 -3.68 -61.38
N ASN A 644 20.10 -2.81 -62.41
CA ASN A 644 19.84 -1.38 -62.27
C ASN A 644 18.36 -1.02 -62.47
N ASP A 645 17.54 -1.98 -62.90
CA ASP A 645 16.16 -1.74 -63.31
C ASP A 645 15.20 -2.10 -62.16
N ILE A 646 14.98 -1.14 -61.28
CA ILE A 646 13.95 -1.21 -60.24
C ILE A 646 12.65 -0.70 -60.87
N GLY A 647 11.61 -1.54 -60.90
CA GLY A 647 10.31 -1.18 -61.47
C GLY A 647 9.65 -0.03 -60.71
N ILE A 648 9.28 1.05 -61.41
CA ILE A 648 8.43 2.11 -60.84
C ILE A 648 7.05 1.50 -60.52
N GLY A 649 6.53 1.79 -59.34
CA GLY A 649 5.29 1.20 -58.80
C GLY A 649 5.50 -0.13 -58.06
N ALA A 650 6.72 -0.66 -58.02
CA ALA A 650 7.02 -1.87 -57.25
C ALA A 650 6.94 -1.62 -55.74
N THR A 651 6.50 -2.62 -54.98
CA THR A 651 6.34 -2.51 -53.52
C THR A 651 7.71 -2.36 -52.83
N ALA A 652 7.89 -1.29 -52.08
CA ALA A 652 9.10 -1.02 -51.32
C ALA A 652 8.84 -1.06 -49.81
N ILE A 653 9.72 -1.71 -49.06
CA ILE A 653 9.60 -1.88 -47.61
C ILE A 653 10.83 -1.29 -46.93
N ALA A 654 10.63 -0.41 -45.95
CA ALA A 654 11.70 0.12 -45.13
C ALA A 654 11.61 -0.44 -43.71
N ILE A 655 12.77 -0.79 -43.14
CA ILE A 655 12.90 -1.19 -41.74
C ILE A 655 13.91 -0.25 -41.08
N GLY A 656 13.53 0.37 -39.96
CA GLY A 656 14.41 1.29 -39.24
C GLY A 656 13.84 1.73 -37.89
N HIS A 657 14.41 2.81 -37.33
CA HIS A 657 14.14 3.25 -35.94
C HIS A 657 13.60 4.69 -35.88
N PRO A 658 12.47 5.01 -36.56
CA PRO A 658 11.93 6.37 -36.62
C PRO A 658 11.69 6.95 -35.22
N ARG A 659 12.34 8.07 -34.90
CA ARG A 659 12.24 8.74 -33.59
C ARG A 659 12.49 7.79 -32.40
N GLY A 660 13.35 6.80 -32.58
CA GLY A 660 13.66 5.79 -31.55
C GLY A 660 12.63 4.66 -31.42
N LEU A 661 11.60 4.60 -32.27
CA LEU A 661 10.66 3.48 -32.32
C LEU A 661 11.31 2.30 -33.05
N GLU A 662 11.90 1.38 -32.28
CA GLU A 662 12.81 0.39 -32.83
C GLU A 662 12.13 -0.64 -33.77
N PHE A 663 12.81 -1.04 -34.86
CA PHE A 663 12.37 -2.06 -35.82
C PHE A 663 11.01 -1.80 -36.46
N THR A 664 10.67 -0.52 -36.66
CA THR A 664 9.47 -0.11 -37.37
C THR A 664 9.57 -0.56 -38.83
N THR A 665 8.56 -1.30 -39.29
CA THR A 665 8.43 -1.73 -40.68
C THR A 665 7.37 -0.88 -41.37
N THR A 666 7.72 -0.27 -42.50
CA THR A 666 6.81 0.55 -43.31
C THR A 666 6.82 0.05 -44.75
N ARG A 667 5.71 0.26 -45.46
CA ARG A 667 5.51 -0.18 -46.84
C ARG A 667 4.98 0.97 -47.69
N GLY A 668 5.48 1.04 -48.92
CA GLY A 668 5.06 1.97 -49.97
C GLY A 668 5.45 1.41 -51.34
N ILE A 669 5.72 2.29 -52.29
CA ILE A 669 6.13 1.96 -53.65
C ILE A 669 7.36 2.75 -54.08
N VAL A 670 8.11 2.19 -55.02
CA VAL A 670 9.13 2.93 -55.76
C VAL A 670 8.44 3.97 -56.65
N SER A 671 8.55 5.25 -56.29
CA SER A 671 7.95 6.35 -57.03
C SER A 671 8.75 6.73 -58.27
N ALA A 672 10.09 6.71 -58.19
CA ALA A 672 10.98 6.97 -59.31
C ALA A 672 12.45 6.68 -58.98
N ILE A 673 13.29 6.59 -60.02
CA ILE A 673 14.76 6.68 -59.87
C ILE A 673 15.20 8.09 -60.24
N ARG A 674 16.04 8.71 -59.40
CA ARG A 674 16.51 10.10 -59.55
C ARG A 674 18.02 10.16 -59.50
N ALA A 675 18.62 11.01 -60.33
CA ALA A 675 20.00 11.43 -60.16
C ALA A 675 19.98 12.85 -59.58
N HIS A 676 20.60 13.04 -58.41
CA HIS A 676 20.68 14.35 -57.76
C HIS A 676 21.95 14.46 -56.91
N LYS A 677 22.36 15.67 -56.54
CA LYS A 677 23.44 15.85 -55.55
C LYS A 677 22.91 15.42 -54.18
N ASN A 678 23.77 14.79 -53.36
CA ASN A 678 23.39 14.49 -51.99
C ASN A 678 23.16 15.82 -51.24
N VAL A 679 21.97 15.96 -50.65
CA VAL A 679 21.49 17.20 -50.03
C VAL A 679 22.17 17.46 -48.68
N ILE A 680 22.73 16.43 -48.05
CA ILE A 680 23.38 16.50 -46.73
C ILE A 680 24.81 17.07 -46.84
N PHE A 681 25.58 16.63 -47.85
CA PHE A 681 27.01 17.02 -48.00
C PHE A 681 27.34 17.80 -49.28
N GLY A 682 26.34 18.14 -50.10
CA GLY A 682 26.30 19.33 -50.97
C GLY A 682 27.27 19.48 -52.15
N HIS A 683 28.36 18.70 -52.26
CA HIS A 683 29.40 18.93 -53.27
C HIS A 683 29.85 17.63 -53.98
N GLY A 684 29.81 17.62 -55.32
CA GLY A 684 30.34 16.51 -56.13
C GLY A 684 29.46 16.08 -57.32
N LYS A 685 29.78 14.90 -57.88
CA LYS A 685 29.00 14.22 -58.94
C LYS A 685 27.65 13.75 -58.40
N GLU A 686 26.64 13.70 -59.28
CA GLU A 686 25.31 13.20 -58.94
C GLU A 686 25.35 11.77 -58.37
N VAL A 687 24.47 11.53 -57.39
CA VAL A 687 24.22 10.25 -56.74
C VAL A 687 22.85 9.76 -57.19
N TYR A 688 22.74 8.46 -57.44
CA TYR A 688 21.46 7.86 -57.77
C TYR A 688 20.67 7.56 -56.50
N PHE A 689 19.40 7.95 -56.48
CA PHE A 689 18.46 7.71 -55.40
C PHE A 689 17.24 6.95 -55.92
N VAL A 690 16.72 6.06 -55.08
CA VAL A 690 15.35 5.55 -55.17
C VAL A 690 14.45 6.55 -54.45
N GLN A 691 13.57 7.21 -55.20
CA GLN A 691 12.48 8.00 -54.64
C GLN A 691 11.33 7.05 -54.30
N THR A 692 10.83 7.12 -53.08
CA THR A 692 9.76 6.27 -52.57
C THR A 692 8.74 7.07 -51.75
N ASP A 693 7.49 6.63 -51.75
CA ASP A 693 6.46 7.12 -50.83
C ASP A 693 6.40 6.32 -49.53
N THR A 694 7.20 5.24 -49.42
CA THR A 694 7.35 4.44 -48.19
C THR A 694 7.63 5.37 -47.01
N PRO A 695 6.83 5.35 -45.93
CA PRO A 695 6.99 6.26 -44.81
C PRO A 695 8.38 6.17 -44.15
N ILE A 696 9.19 7.22 -44.32
CA ILE A 696 10.53 7.36 -43.74
C ILE A 696 10.55 8.61 -42.86
N ASN A 697 11.15 8.52 -41.68
CA ASN A 697 11.37 9.62 -40.74
C ASN A 697 12.79 9.54 -40.14
N GLN A 698 13.24 10.60 -39.47
CA GLN A 698 14.51 10.65 -38.73
C GLN A 698 14.67 9.40 -37.84
N GLY A 699 15.81 8.72 -37.95
CA GLY A 699 16.08 7.44 -37.29
C GLY A 699 15.92 6.20 -38.18
N ASN A 700 15.35 6.33 -39.40
CA ASN A 700 15.48 5.30 -40.44
C ASN A 700 16.76 5.43 -41.27
N SER A 701 17.45 6.57 -41.15
CA SER A 701 18.69 6.85 -41.88
C SER A 701 19.72 5.75 -41.61
N GLY A 702 20.25 5.18 -42.67
CA GLY A 702 21.20 4.06 -42.70
C GLY A 702 20.51 2.69 -42.80
N GLY A 703 19.17 2.66 -42.76
CA GLY A 703 18.38 1.44 -42.83
C GLY A 703 18.12 0.95 -44.26
N PRO A 704 17.82 -0.34 -44.44
CA PRO A 704 17.58 -0.92 -45.75
C PRO A 704 16.20 -0.54 -46.31
N LEU A 705 16.14 -0.37 -47.64
CA LEU A 705 14.92 -0.37 -48.44
C LEU A 705 14.89 -1.66 -49.27
N PHE A 706 13.87 -2.49 -49.05
CA PHE A 706 13.71 -3.80 -49.67
C PHE A 706 12.68 -3.81 -50.81
N LEU A 707 12.94 -4.64 -51.82
CA LEU A 707 12.02 -5.13 -52.84
C LEU A 707 12.18 -6.66 -52.92
N ASP A 708 11.08 -7.38 -52.72
CA ASP A 708 11.04 -8.85 -52.76
C ASP A 708 12.14 -9.53 -51.92
N GLY A 709 12.37 -9.00 -50.71
CA GLY A 709 13.38 -9.52 -49.76
C GLY A 709 14.83 -9.18 -50.12
N SER A 710 15.07 -8.38 -51.15
CA SER A 710 16.40 -7.90 -51.58
C SER A 710 16.52 -6.38 -51.44
N ILE A 711 17.69 -5.88 -51.09
CA ILE A 711 17.93 -4.44 -50.90
C ILE A 711 18.02 -3.73 -52.24
N ILE A 712 17.22 -2.68 -52.40
CA ILE A 712 17.24 -1.75 -53.52
C ILE A 712 17.82 -0.37 -53.15
N GLY A 713 17.97 -0.05 -51.86
CA GLY A 713 18.67 1.15 -51.41
C GLY A 713 18.87 1.27 -49.90
N VAL A 714 19.54 2.34 -49.47
CA VAL A 714 19.76 2.71 -48.06
C VAL A 714 19.04 4.03 -47.77
N ASN A 715 18.08 4.02 -46.87
CA ASN A 715 17.28 5.21 -46.51
C ASN A 715 18.19 6.32 -46.01
N ASP A 716 18.03 7.54 -46.53
CA ASP A 716 18.98 8.63 -46.30
C ASP A 716 18.27 9.90 -45.81
N TRP A 717 17.46 10.53 -46.67
CA TRP A 717 16.80 11.81 -46.38
C TRP A 717 15.35 11.89 -46.90
N VAL A 718 14.61 12.88 -46.40
CA VAL A 718 13.21 13.15 -46.75
C VAL A 718 13.03 14.64 -47.07
N VAL A 719 12.10 14.99 -47.96
CA VAL A 719 11.71 16.39 -48.15
C VAL A 719 10.88 16.83 -46.95
N SER A 720 11.07 18.07 -46.49
CA SER A 720 10.28 18.62 -45.37
C SER A 720 8.79 18.51 -45.67
N LYS A 721 8.00 18.03 -44.70
CA LYS A 721 6.53 17.89 -44.80
C LYS A 721 5.81 19.21 -45.08
N GLN A 722 6.45 20.34 -44.73
CA GLN A 722 5.94 21.68 -45.05
C GLN A 722 6.02 22.01 -46.55
N ILE A 723 6.87 21.27 -47.30
CA ILE A 723 7.13 21.46 -48.73
C ILE A 723 6.43 20.37 -49.55
N ALA A 724 6.54 19.10 -49.13
CA ALA A 724 5.86 17.97 -49.75
C ALA A 724 5.81 16.76 -48.81
N GLU A 725 4.71 16.01 -48.84
CA GLU A 725 4.59 14.73 -48.14
C GLU A 725 4.84 13.55 -49.10
N GLY A 726 5.38 12.44 -48.59
CA GLY A 726 5.61 11.23 -49.39
C GLY A 726 6.77 11.31 -50.39
N LEU A 727 7.68 12.29 -50.25
CA LEU A 727 8.92 12.37 -51.03
C LEU A 727 10.13 11.96 -50.18
N ASN A 728 10.44 10.65 -50.20
CA ASN A 728 11.54 10.07 -49.44
C ASN A 728 12.60 9.49 -50.38
N PHE A 729 13.86 9.49 -49.95
CA PHE A 729 15.00 9.13 -50.80
C PHE A 729 15.92 8.12 -50.11
N ALA A 730 16.24 7.05 -50.84
CA ALA A 730 17.22 6.05 -50.44
C ALA A 730 18.37 6.01 -51.46
N ILE A 731 19.61 5.92 -50.99
CA ILE A 731 20.80 5.77 -51.84
C ILE A 731 20.66 4.47 -52.63
N HIS A 732 20.70 4.56 -53.96
CA HIS A 732 20.42 3.45 -54.85
C HIS A 732 21.43 2.31 -54.68
N VAL A 733 20.97 1.05 -54.74
CA VAL A 733 21.81 -0.16 -54.58
C VAL A 733 23.08 -0.16 -55.43
N LYS A 734 23.01 0.37 -56.66
CA LYS A 734 24.17 0.61 -57.54
C LYS A 734 25.32 1.39 -56.89
N GLU A 735 25.02 2.43 -56.11
CA GLU A 735 26.03 3.23 -55.40
C GLU A 735 26.56 2.46 -54.18
N VAL A 736 25.69 1.76 -53.46
CA VAL A 736 26.04 0.91 -52.32
C VAL A 736 27.01 -0.21 -52.74
N LEU A 737 26.69 -0.95 -53.81
CA LEU A 737 27.55 -2.00 -54.36
C LEU A 737 28.88 -1.46 -54.90
N ARG A 738 28.93 -0.19 -55.33
CA ARG A 738 30.20 0.46 -55.73
C ARG A 738 31.06 0.75 -54.50
N PHE A 739 30.47 1.27 -53.43
CA PHE A 739 31.15 1.49 -52.15
C PHE A 739 31.69 0.18 -51.57
N LEU A 740 30.84 -0.85 -51.44
CA LEU A 740 31.23 -2.14 -50.87
C LEU A 740 32.34 -2.84 -51.68
N ARG A 741 32.30 -2.77 -53.01
CA ARG A 741 33.40 -3.29 -53.86
C ARG A 741 34.71 -2.54 -53.66
N LYS A 742 34.66 -1.21 -53.51
CA LYS A 742 35.86 -0.40 -53.24
C LYS A 742 36.52 -0.80 -51.91
N GLU A 743 35.71 -1.15 -50.92
CA GLU A 743 36.17 -1.59 -49.59
C GLU A 743 36.44 -3.12 -49.52
N ASN A 744 36.43 -3.84 -50.65
CA ASN A 744 36.65 -5.28 -50.76
C ASN A 744 35.69 -6.15 -49.93
N VAL A 745 34.44 -5.74 -49.78
CA VAL A 745 33.40 -6.49 -49.06
C VAL A 745 32.65 -7.42 -50.04
N GLN A 746 32.64 -8.71 -49.74
CA GLN A 746 31.81 -9.70 -50.45
C GLN A 746 30.38 -9.64 -49.92
N VAL A 747 29.39 -9.72 -50.82
CA VAL A 747 27.97 -9.61 -50.48
C VAL A 747 27.12 -10.56 -51.31
N ASN A 748 25.96 -10.93 -50.76
CA ASN A 748 25.01 -11.82 -51.44
C ASN A 748 24.15 -11.03 -52.43
N ILE A 749 24.20 -11.37 -53.72
CA ILE A 749 23.37 -10.75 -54.77
C ILE A 749 22.21 -11.70 -55.12
N ALA A 750 20.99 -11.18 -55.20
CA ALA A 750 19.79 -11.96 -55.46
C ALA A 750 19.81 -12.54 -56.90
N GLY A 751 19.68 -13.86 -57.02
CA GLY A 751 19.68 -14.54 -58.33
C GLY A 751 21.06 -15.01 -58.82
N GLU A 752 22.14 -14.63 -58.14
CA GLU A 752 23.43 -15.30 -58.26
C GLU A 752 23.45 -16.47 -57.26
N THR A 753 23.66 -17.69 -57.75
CA THR A 753 23.95 -18.83 -56.87
C THR A 753 25.41 -18.74 -56.46
N SER A 754 25.65 -18.72 -55.15
CA SER A 754 26.97 -18.70 -54.50
C SER A 754 27.82 -19.91 -54.86
#